data_AF-A0A367Z6X3-F1
#
_entry.id   AF-A0A367Z6X3-F1
#
_cell.length_a   1.000
_cell.length_b   1.000
_cell.length_c   1.000
_cell.angle_alpha   90.00
_cell.angle_beta   90.00
_cell.angle_gamma   90.00
#
_symmetry.space_group_name_H-M   'P 1'
#
loop_
_entity.id
_entity.type
_entity.pdbx_description
1 polymer ?
#
loop_
_entity_poly.entity_id
_entity_poly.type
_entity_poly.pdbx_seq_one_letter_code
_entity_poly.pdbx_strand_id
1 'polypeptide(L)'
;MKVSLRVGILLILMAIGLAACQTATPAPATEAVAEQPPACPTAVPCPPVVEPVVKQVPYEAQWAASGHNKADAEAFTHWDESEEKAIPVECAKCHSETGFLDFLGEDGTAAATVDNPAPLGTTVTCITCHNASTAQMTSVTFPSGAEISGLGGEAVCMQCHQGRASKVSVDQALEKVGLTADLDTPNAELGFVNIHYYAAAATLYGKQTQGGYEYEGKQYDAKNDHVEGFDTCIGCHNSHTLELKLEACATCHQGVASVEDVRKIRMAGSEADYDGDGDIQEGIAFEIEGLQEKLYSAIQAYASEVAGQAIGYNDLAYPYFFADSNGDGTIDESEAVFDNRYQNWTGRLLKAAYNYQTSKKDPGAYAHGGKYIIQLLYDSIEDLNTKLASPISLESARRLDPGHFAGSEEAFRHWDAEGEVPGSCARCHSASGLPTYLKNGVNIAVAPSNGLNCATCHNDLATFTRFEVGAVTFPSGAKLDFGDPDANLCLNCHQGRESTVSLDNAIRAAGVQNDQTSEALRFRNPHYFAAGATLFGDEAKGAYQFSGKEYAGRFVHVEKFSTCIQCHNAHALEVNVQECSDCHTNVNSMADLRALRMNTQGDFDGDGDETEGLAGEVETMMEKLYAAIQEYASTRLQTPIVYDPHVYPYYFNDTNANGQVDEGEAAFPNAYANWSPNLLRAAYNYQWAQKDPGAYAHNARYILQVLYDSIQAVGGSVSGMKRP
;
A
#
# COMPACT_ATOMS: atom_id res chain seq x y z
N MET A 1 -65.29 -40.41 -2.50
CA MET A 1 -66.57 -41.14 -2.30
C MET A 1 -66.24 -42.59 -2.01
N LYS A 2 -66.29 -43.03 -0.73
CA LYS A 2 -67.40 -43.79 -0.08
C LYS A 2 -67.56 -45.19 -0.71
N VAL A 3 -67.43 -46.34 -0.03
CA VAL A 3 -68.03 -46.85 1.24
C VAL A 3 -67.25 -48.13 1.66
N SER A 4 -66.68 -48.24 2.89
CA SER A 4 -67.15 -48.98 4.10
C SER A 4 -67.00 -50.54 4.04
N LEU A 5 -66.69 -51.31 5.10
CA LEU A 5 -67.21 -51.25 6.48
C LEU A 5 -66.33 -52.08 7.45
N ARG A 6 -66.18 -51.57 8.69
CA ARG A 6 -65.55 -52.19 9.86
C ARG A 6 -66.48 -53.16 10.59
N VAL A 7 -65.90 -53.95 11.50
CA VAL A 7 -66.33 -54.33 12.88
C VAL A 7 -66.21 -55.84 13.12
N GLY A 8 -65.34 -56.23 14.04
CA GLY A 8 -65.21 -57.63 14.50
C GLY A 8 -63.90 -58.04 15.18
N ILE A 9 -63.10 -57.10 15.70
CA ILE A 9 -61.99 -57.39 16.63
C ILE A 9 -62.47 -56.96 18.01
N LEU A 10 -62.81 -57.92 18.88
CA LEU A 10 -62.71 -57.85 20.34
C LEU A 10 -63.32 -59.14 20.88
N LEU A 11 -62.51 -60.17 21.23
CA LEU A 11 -62.81 -61.14 22.30
C LEU A 11 -61.82 -62.30 22.49
N ILE A 12 -60.81 -62.51 21.64
CA ILE A 12 -59.95 -63.72 21.77
C ILE A 12 -58.46 -63.35 21.71
N LEU A 13 -57.99 -62.59 22.71
CA LEU A 13 -56.56 -62.24 22.87
C LEU A 13 -56.06 -62.24 24.32
N MET A 14 -56.73 -62.89 25.27
CA MET A 14 -56.19 -63.10 26.63
C MET A 14 -56.63 -64.46 27.17
N ALA A 15 -55.66 -65.25 27.64
CA ALA A 15 -55.72 -66.68 28.02
C ALA A 15 -55.63 -67.60 26.79
N ILE A 16 -54.54 -68.31 26.52
CA ILE A 16 -53.84 -69.23 27.41
C ILE A 16 -52.36 -69.27 26.99
N GLY A 17 -51.50 -68.79 27.89
CA GLY A 17 -50.06 -68.99 27.80
C GLY A 17 -49.62 -70.34 28.40
N LEU A 18 -48.32 -70.57 28.29
CA LEU A 18 -47.52 -71.57 29.00
C LEU A 18 -47.69 -73.04 28.58
N ALA A 19 -46.88 -73.45 27.59
CA ALA A 19 -46.34 -74.81 27.55
C ALA A 19 -45.04 -74.86 26.74
N ALA A 20 -43.94 -74.44 27.36
CA ALA A 20 -42.60 -74.89 27.00
C ALA A 20 -41.92 -75.35 28.29
N CYS A 21 -41.51 -76.62 28.33
CA CYS A 21 -40.38 -77.19 29.11
C CYS A 21 -40.62 -78.69 29.40
N GLN A 22 -39.92 -79.59 28.71
CA GLN A 22 -38.91 -80.49 29.31
C GLN A 22 -38.48 -81.64 28.36
N THR A 23 -37.18 -81.60 28.05
CA THR A 23 -36.15 -82.65 27.96
C THR A 23 -36.50 -84.09 27.57
N ALA A 24 -35.88 -84.57 26.50
CA ALA A 24 -35.56 -85.98 26.28
C ALA A 24 -34.05 -86.17 26.14
N THR A 25 -33.48 -87.07 26.94
CA THR A 25 -32.07 -87.48 26.94
C THR A 25 -31.80 -88.48 25.81
N PRO A 26 -30.73 -88.34 25.02
CA PRO A 26 -30.46 -89.22 23.88
C PRO A 26 -29.75 -90.53 24.26
N ALA A 27 -30.07 -91.59 23.52
CA ALA A 27 -29.47 -92.91 23.55
C ALA A 27 -28.08 -92.94 22.86
N PRO A 28 -27.19 -93.90 23.17
CA PRO A 28 -25.84 -93.91 22.61
C PRO A 28 -25.67 -94.72 21.32
N ALA A 29 -24.89 -94.11 20.43
CA ALA A 29 -23.87 -94.61 19.50
C ALA A 29 -24.23 -95.67 18.44
N THR A 30 -24.19 -95.20 17.18
CA THR A 30 -23.73 -95.97 16.02
C THR A 30 -22.66 -95.16 15.28
N GLU A 31 -21.44 -95.70 15.20
CA GLU A 31 -20.36 -95.17 14.35
C GLU A 31 -20.78 -95.28 12.89
N ALA A 32 -20.81 -94.13 12.20
CA ALA A 32 -21.00 -94.03 10.76
C ALA A 32 -19.77 -93.36 10.12
N VAL A 33 -19.39 -93.92 8.97
CA VAL A 33 -18.22 -93.64 8.16
C VAL A 33 -18.16 -92.15 7.76
N ALA A 34 -16.98 -91.55 7.89
CA ALA A 34 -16.71 -90.15 7.54
C ALA A 34 -16.88 -89.92 6.02
N GLU A 35 -17.93 -89.20 5.67
CA GLU A 35 -18.12 -88.59 4.35
C GLU A 35 -17.36 -87.26 4.30
N GLN A 36 -16.50 -87.07 3.28
CA GLN A 36 -15.73 -85.84 3.13
C GLN A 36 -16.68 -84.66 2.82
N PRO A 37 -16.60 -83.53 3.55
CA PRO A 37 -17.41 -82.36 3.25
C PRO A 37 -17.06 -81.76 1.88
N PRO A 38 -18.04 -81.21 1.14
CA PRO A 38 -17.79 -80.54 -0.13
C PRO A 38 -16.81 -79.38 0.06
N ALA A 39 -15.79 -79.32 -0.80
CA ALA A 39 -14.81 -78.24 -0.79
C ALA A 39 -15.52 -76.89 -0.96
N CYS A 40 -15.34 -76.00 0.01
CA CYS A 40 -15.74 -74.60 -0.12
C CYS A 40 -15.05 -74.00 -1.36
N PRO A 41 -15.72 -73.14 -2.15
CA PRO A 41 -15.03 -72.37 -3.18
C PRO A 41 -13.92 -71.57 -2.49
N THR A 42 -12.68 -71.80 -2.95
CA THR A 42 -11.51 -71.02 -2.52
C THR A 42 -11.85 -69.55 -2.66
N ALA A 43 -11.77 -68.81 -1.55
CA ALA A 43 -11.85 -67.36 -1.56
C ALA A 43 -10.87 -66.85 -2.63
N VAL A 44 -11.36 -66.04 -3.56
CA VAL A 44 -10.49 -65.29 -4.46
C VAL A 44 -9.55 -64.51 -3.55
N PRO A 45 -8.22 -64.72 -3.62
CA PRO A 45 -7.29 -63.96 -2.79
C PRO A 45 -7.56 -62.49 -3.02
N CYS A 46 -7.69 -61.72 -1.93
CA CYS A 46 -7.68 -60.26 -2.02
C CYS A 46 -6.51 -59.86 -2.93
N PRO A 47 -6.69 -58.88 -3.84
CA PRO A 47 -5.57 -58.33 -4.58
C PRO A 47 -4.44 -58.05 -3.59
N PRO A 48 -3.19 -58.41 -3.90
CA PRO A 48 -2.08 -58.13 -3.01
C PRO A 48 -2.17 -56.66 -2.62
N VAL A 49 -2.05 -56.37 -1.32
CA VAL A 49 -1.85 -55.01 -0.83
C VAL A 49 -0.66 -54.49 -1.64
N VAL A 50 -0.94 -53.60 -2.58
CA VAL A 50 0.10 -53.00 -3.40
C VAL A 50 0.91 -52.20 -2.39
N GLU A 51 2.14 -52.64 -2.10
CA GLU A 51 3.04 -51.81 -1.31
C GLU A 51 3.08 -50.45 -2.02
N PRO A 52 2.81 -49.34 -1.30
CA PRO A 52 2.86 -48.03 -1.91
C PRO A 52 4.24 -47.88 -2.57
N VAL A 53 4.23 -47.44 -3.83
CA VAL A 53 5.44 -47.29 -4.67
C VAL A 53 6.50 -46.42 -3.96
N VAL A 54 6.05 -45.58 -3.02
CA VAL A 54 6.87 -44.77 -2.13
C VAL A 54 6.61 -45.20 -0.68
N LYS A 55 7.65 -45.67 0.02
CA LYS A 55 7.55 -46.12 1.42
C LYS A 55 7.37 -44.98 2.44
N GLN A 56 7.75 -43.76 2.08
CA GLN A 56 7.62 -42.56 2.92
C GLN A 56 7.40 -41.35 2.01
N VAL A 57 6.26 -40.66 2.18
CA VAL A 57 6.02 -39.37 1.52
C VAL A 57 6.59 -38.27 2.42
N PRO A 58 7.58 -37.48 1.96
CA PRO A 58 8.12 -36.39 2.75
C PRO A 58 7.02 -35.41 3.18
N TYR A 59 7.10 -34.91 4.41
CA TYR A 59 6.18 -33.92 5.00
C TYR A 59 4.70 -34.35 5.09
N GLU A 60 4.35 -35.60 4.78
CA GLU A 60 2.98 -36.12 4.89
C GLU A 60 2.38 -35.90 6.29
N ALA A 61 3.15 -36.16 7.35
CA ALA A 61 2.69 -35.94 8.72
C ALA A 61 2.43 -34.45 9.04
N GLN A 62 3.19 -33.53 8.42
CA GLN A 62 2.99 -32.09 8.60
C GLN A 62 1.70 -31.65 7.89
N TRP A 63 1.54 -32.06 6.62
CA TRP A 63 0.33 -31.80 5.85
C TRP A 63 -0.91 -32.39 6.54
N ALA A 64 -0.82 -33.63 7.01
CA ALA A 64 -1.95 -34.32 7.67
C ALA A 64 -2.45 -33.60 8.93
N ALA A 65 -1.57 -32.86 9.62
CA ALA A 65 -1.90 -32.06 10.79
C ALA A 65 -2.33 -30.61 10.45
N SER A 66 -2.22 -30.19 9.20
CA SER A 66 -2.49 -28.81 8.77
C SER A 66 -3.97 -28.53 8.57
N GLY A 67 -4.33 -27.23 8.51
CA GLY A 67 -5.68 -26.80 8.17
C GLY A 67 -6.16 -27.29 6.80
N HIS A 68 -5.26 -27.52 5.85
CA HIS A 68 -5.59 -28.03 4.51
C HIS A 68 -6.06 -29.49 4.51
N ASN A 69 -5.73 -30.28 5.53
CA ASN A 69 -6.22 -31.65 5.69
C ASN A 69 -7.17 -31.83 6.89
N LYS A 70 -7.68 -30.73 7.45
CA LYS A 70 -8.63 -30.78 8.55
C LYS A 70 -10.03 -31.11 8.02
N ALA A 71 -10.27 -32.38 7.70
CA ALA A 71 -11.48 -32.84 7.01
C ALA A 71 -12.79 -32.59 7.77
N ASP A 72 -12.74 -32.31 9.08
CA ASP A 72 -13.89 -31.96 9.92
C ASP A 72 -14.10 -30.44 10.05
N ALA A 73 -13.29 -29.63 9.38
CA ALA A 73 -13.47 -28.18 9.35
C ALA A 73 -14.63 -27.78 8.44
N GLU A 74 -15.29 -26.68 8.79
CA GLU A 74 -16.39 -26.08 8.02
C GLU A 74 -16.04 -25.92 6.53
N ALA A 75 -14.79 -25.61 6.21
CA ALA A 75 -14.32 -25.50 4.84
C ALA A 75 -14.54 -26.77 3.99
N PHE A 76 -14.64 -27.96 4.59
CA PHE A 76 -14.82 -29.22 3.87
C PHE A 76 -16.15 -29.90 4.17
N THR A 77 -16.82 -29.53 5.28
CA THR A 77 -18.08 -30.15 5.73
C THR A 77 -19.32 -29.30 5.46
N HIS A 78 -19.18 -28.04 5.01
CA HIS A 78 -20.31 -27.11 4.82
C HIS A 78 -21.46 -27.71 4.00
N TRP A 79 -21.13 -28.48 2.96
CA TRP A 79 -22.10 -29.07 2.04
C TRP A 79 -22.53 -30.50 2.41
N ASP A 80 -22.07 -31.04 3.53
CA ASP A 80 -22.40 -32.39 3.99
C ASP A 80 -23.90 -32.58 4.18
N GLU A 81 -24.62 -31.52 4.58
CA GLU A 81 -26.08 -31.53 4.77
C GLU A 81 -26.87 -30.85 3.65
N SER A 82 -26.19 -30.43 2.56
CA SER A 82 -26.88 -29.91 1.37
C SER A 82 -27.74 -30.97 0.69
N GLU A 83 -28.77 -30.55 -0.04
CA GLU A 83 -29.62 -31.47 -0.82
C GLU A 83 -28.82 -32.21 -1.90
N GLU A 84 -27.88 -31.52 -2.55
CA GLU A 84 -27.06 -32.05 -3.64
C GLU A 84 -25.94 -32.97 -3.16
N LYS A 85 -25.58 -32.90 -1.87
CA LYS A 85 -24.47 -33.67 -1.25
C LYS A 85 -23.19 -33.59 -2.10
N ALA A 86 -22.91 -32.38 -2.60
CA ALA A 86 -21.79 -32.04 -3.45
C ALA A 86 -21.37 -30.59 -3.17
N ILE A 87 -20.11 -30.28 -3.46
CA ILE A 87 -19.57 -28.93 -3.36
C ILE A 87 -19.89 -28.21 -4.68
N PRO A 88 -20.63 -27.08 -4.64
CA PRO A 88 -20.98 -26.32 -5.83
C PRO A 88 -19.75 -25.86 -6.62
N VAL A 89 -19.93 -25.69 -7.92
CA VAL A 89 -18.88 -25.33 -8.89
C VAL A 89 -18.08 -24.10 -8.44
N GLU A 90 -18.77 -23.06 -7.96
CA GLU A 90 -18.19 -21.79 -7.55
C GLU A 90 -17.37 -21.85 -6.24
N CYS A 91 -17.45 -22.98 -5.52
CA CYS A 91 -16.75 -23.25 -4.27
C CYS A 91 -15.71 -24.37 -4.41
N ALA A 92 -15.93 -25.30 -5.34
CA ALA A 92 -15.18 -26.54 -5.48
C ALA A 92 -13.67 -26.32 -5.71
N LYS A 93 -13.26 -25.25 -6.41
CA LYS A 93 -11.85 -24.92 -6.68
C LYS A 93 -11.00 -24.98 -5.41
N CYS A 94 -11.46 -24.42 -4.30
CA CYS A 94 -10.64 -24.26 -3.09
C CYS A 94 -11.07 -25.13 -1.92
N HIS A 95 -12.18 -25.85 -2.06
CA HIS A 95 -12.77 -26.67 -1.02
C HIS A 95 -12.72 -28.17 -1.33
N SER A 96 -12.01 -28.60 -2.37
CA SER A 96 -11.82 -30.02 -2.69
C SER A 96 -10.60 -30.27 -3.57
N GLU A 97 -10.03 -31.48 -3.49
CA GLU A 97 -8.99 -31.92 -4.40
C GLU A 97 -9.51 -31.93 -5.85
N THR A 98 -10.66 -32.56 -6.06
CA THR A 98 -11.25 -32.77 -7.38
C THR A 98 -11.64 -31.46 -8.06
N GLY A 99 -12.16 -30.49 -7.32
CA GLY A 99 -12.51 -29.19 -7.88
C GLY A 99 -11.28 -28.38 -8.28
N PHE A 100 -10.17 -28.50 -7.56
CA PHE A 100 -8.92 -27.89 -8.01
C PHE A 100 -8.33 -28.59 -9.24
N LEU A 101 -8.41 -29.93 -9.31
CA LEU A 101 -7.95 -30.67 -10.49
C LEU A 101 -8.80 -30.37 -11.75
N ASP A 102 -10.12 -30.22 -11.59
CA ASP A 102 -11.04 -29.72 -12.64
C ASP A 102 -10.61 -28.31 -13.09
N PHE A 103 -10.36 -27.39 -12.14
CA PHE A 103 -9.80 -26.07 -12.44
C PHE A 103 -8.49 -26.12 -13.23
N LEU A 104 -7.64 -27.12 -13.02
CA LEU A 104 -6.40 -27.29 -13.77
C LEU A 104 -6.60 -28.01 -15.13
N GLY A 105 -7.77 -28.60 -15.38
CA GLY A 105 -8.05 -29.49 -16.51
C GLY A 105 -7.35 -30.85 -16.43
N GLU A 106 -6.91 -31.26 -15.24
CA GLU A 106 -6.18 -32.53 -15.01
C GLU A 106 -7.11 -33.75 -15.07
N ASP A 107 -8.42 -33.55 -14.93
CA ASP A 107 -9.46 -34.57 -15.15
C ASP A 107 -9.92 -34.65 -16.64
N GLY A 108 -9.34 -33.82 -17.50
CA GLY A 108 -9.64 -33.73 -18.93
C GLY A 108 -10.71 -32.70 -19.32
N THR A 109 -11.19 -31.89 -18.35
CA THR A 109 -12.06 -30.74 -18.60
C THR A 109 -11.27 -29.51 -19.06
N ALA A 110 -11.94 -28.37 -19.22
CA ALA A 110 -11.29 -27.14 -19.66
C ALA A 110 -10.56 -26.47 -18.48
N ALA A 111 -9.26 -26.22 -18.63
CA ALA A 111 -8.49 -25.51 -17.62
C ALA A 111 -9.02 -24.07 -17.38
N ALA A 112 -8.71 -23.55 -16.19
CA ALA A 112 -9.09 -22.25 -15.66
C ALA A 112 -10.58 -22.07 -15.32
N THR A 113 -11.38 -23.13 -15.37
CA THR A 113 -12.77 -23.16 -14.89
C THR A 113 -13.02 -24.45 -14.12
N VAL A 114 -13.93 -24.42 -13.16
CA VAL A 114 -14.51 -25.66 -12.61
C VAL A 114 -15.76 -25.93 -13.42
N ASP A 115 -15.87 -27.10 -14.03
CA ASP A 115 -16.99 -27.43 -14.90
C ASP A 115 -18.09 -28.20 -14.16
N ASN A 116 -17.76 -28.91 -13.09
CA ASN A 116 -18.71 -29.78 -12.37
C ASN A 116 -18.70 -29.57 -10.85
N PRO A 117 -19.84 -29.77 -10.15
CA PRO A 117 -19.84 -29.88 -8.70
C PRO A 117 -18.88 -30.98 -8.23
N ALA A 118 -18.07 -30.69 -7.22
CA ALA A 118 -17.10 -31.65 -6.70
C ALA A 118 -17.72 -32.60 -5.67
N PRO A 119 -17.32 -33.88 -5.63
CA PRO A 119 -17.71 -34.80 -4.58
C PRO A 119 -17.23 -34.33 -3.20
N LEU A 120 -18.03 -34.63 -2.18
CA LEU A 120 -17.66 -34.47 -0.76
C LEU A 120 -16.56 -35.44 -0.34
N GLY A 121 -15.97 -35.20 0.84
CA GLY A 121 -15.06 -36.15 1.50
C GLY A 121 -13.61 -36.09 1.03
N THR A 122 -13.24 -35.05 0.26
CA THR A 122 -11.83 -34.73 -0.04
C THR A 122 -11.43 -33.41 0.61
N THR A 123 -10.13 -33.22 0.80
CA THR A 123 -9.52 -32.00 1.34
C THR A 123 -8.54 -31.42 0.32
N VAL A 124 -7.74 -30.42 0.69
CA VAL A 124 -6.59 -29.98 -0.12
C VAL A 124 -5.46 -30.98 0.10
N THR A 125 -5.19 -31.84 -0.88
CA THR A 125 -4.22 -32.95 -0.74
C THR A 125 -2.90 -32.67 -1.44
N CYS A 126 -1.97 -33.63 -1.40
CA CYS A 126 -0.68 -33.52 -2.06
C CYS A 126 -0.81 -33.26 -3.57
N ILE A 127 -1.75 -33.92 -4.25
CA ILE A 127 -1.89 -33.78 -5.72
C ILE A 127 -2.46 -32.41 -6.11
N THR A 128 -3.18 -31.73 -5.21
CA THR A 128 -3.65 -30.36 -5.42
C THR A 128 -2.49 -29.42 -5.72
N CYS A 129 -1.36 -29.56 -5.02
CA CYS A 129 -0.18 -28.71 -5.18
C CYS A 129 0.98 -29.35 -5.97
N HIS A 130 1.00 -30.68 -6.10
CA HIS A 130 2.07 -31.44 -6.74
C HIS A 130 1.56 -32.26 -7.93
N ASN A 131 1.43 -31.60 -9.07
CA ASN A 131 1.08 -32.22 -10.35
C ASN A 131 1.80 -31.52 -11.52
N ALA A 132 1.58 -31.99 -12.75
CA ALA A 132 2.26 -31.46 -13.92
C ALA A 132 1.88 -30.00 -14.24
N SER A 133 0.60 -29.64 -14.08
CA SER A 133 0.11 -28.28 -14.32
C SER A 133 0.62 -27.27 -13.30
N THR A 134 0.52 -27.59 -12.00
CA THR A 134 1.00 -26.73 -10.90
C THR A 134 2.51 -26.50 -10.96
N ALA A 135 3.29 -27.48 -11.40
CA ALA A 135 4.74 -27.33 -11.59
C ALA A 135 5.12 -26.31 -12.68
N GLN A 136 4.19 -25.94 -13.57
CA GLN A 136 4.39 -24.95 -14.64
C GLN A 136 3.63 -23.65 -14.37
N MET A 137 2.95 -23.52 -13.24
CA MET A 137 2.12 -22.36 -12.93
C MET A 137 3.00 -21.17 -12.55
N THR A 138 2.86 -20.06 -13.27
CA THR A 138 3.64 -18.83 -13.06
C THR A 138 2.80 -17.56 -13.03
N SER A 139 1.47 -17.69 -13.07
CA SER A 139 0.56 -16.55 -13.01
C SER A 139 -0.78 -16.89 -12.35
N VAL A 140 -1.48 -15.84 -11.91
CA VAL A 140 -2.82 -15.89 -11.31
C VAL A 140 -3.64 -14.69 -11.81
N THR A 141 -4.90 -14.94 -12.19
CA THR A 141 -5.87 -13.89 -12.52
C THR A 141 -6.80 -13.64 -11.33
N PHE A 142 -6.78 -12.41 -10.84
CA PHE A 142 -7.56 -11.96 -9.69
C PHE A 142 -9.01 -11.61 -10.07
N PRO A 143 -9.93 -11.50 -9.08
CA PRO A 143 -11.31 -11.10 -9.34
C PRO A 143 -11.49 -9.72 -10.00
N SER A 144 -10.47 -8.84 -9.98
CA SER A 144 -10.45 -7.58 -10.73
C SER A 144 -10.18 -7.75 -12.22
N GLY A 145 -9.77 -8.95 -12.65
CA GLY A 145 -9.26 -9.23 -14.00
C GLY A 145 -7.75 -8.98 -14.15
N ALA A 146 -7.08 -8.45 -13.13
CA ALA A 146 -5.63 -8.30 -13.13
C ALA A 146 -4.92 -9.65 -13.14
N GLU A 147 -3.95 -9.83 -14.03
CA GLU A 147 -3.06 -10.98 -14.04
C GLU A 147 -1.72 -10.62 -13.41
N ILE A 148 -1.34 -11.34 -12.36
CA ILE A 148 0.00 -11.29 -11.79
C ILE A 148 0.79 -12.45 -12.37
N SER A 149 1.93 -12.14 -13.00
CA SER A 149 2.81 -13.11 -13.66
C SER A 149 4.22 -13.08 -13.09
N GLY A 150 5.09 -14.00 -13.55
CA GLY A 150 6.46 -14.12 -13.06
C GLY A 150 6.55 -14.73 -11.66
N LEU A 151 5.50 -15.44 -11.23
CA LEU A 151 5.42 -16.09 -9.93
C LEU A 151 6.20 -17.40 -9.91
N GLY A 152 6.66 -17.77 -8.72
CA GLY A 152 7.18 -19.09 -8.38
C GLY A 152 6.11 -20.01 -7.80
N GLY A 153 6.52 -20.86 -6.86
CA GLY A 153 5.63 -21.87 -6.24
C GLY A 153 4.45 -21.27 -5.46
N GLU A 154 4.51 -19.99 -5.09
CA GLU A 154 3.42 -19.25 -4.48
C GLU A 154 2.20 -19.05 -5.39
N ALA A 155 2.36 -19.21 -6.71
CA ALA A 155 1.25 -19.10 -7.66
C ALA A 155 0.10 -20.05 -7.30
N VAL A 156 0.42 -21.27 -6.84
CA VAL A 156 -0.57 -22.27 -6.42
C VAL A 156 -1.37 -21.80 -5.21
N CYS A 157 -0.70 -21.20 -4.22
CA CYS A 157 -1.35 -20.65 -3.02
C CYS A 157 -2.33 -19.54 -3.38
N MET A 158 -1.90 -18.65 -4.28
CA MET A 158 -2.64 -17.48 -4.71
C MET A 158 -3.91 -17.85 -5.50
N GLN A 159 -4.00 -19.05 -6.09
CA GLN A 159 -5.23 -19.50 -6.76
C GLN A 159 -6.45 -19.51 -5.83
N CYS A 160 -6.23 -19.74 -4.53
CA CYS A 160 -7.29 -19.77 -3.52
C CYS A 160 -7.25 -18.60 -2.55
N HIS A 161 -6.04 -18.14 -2.18
CA HIS A 161 -5.86 -17.03 -1.25
C HIS A 161 -5.90 -15.63 -1.89
N GLN A 162 -6.56 -15.50 -3.05
CA GLN A 162 -6.77 -14.24 -3.78
C GLN A 162 -8.08 -13.52 -3.45
N GLY A 163 -8.95 -14.13 -2.65
CA GLY A 163 -10.32 -13.66 -2.46
C GLY A 163 -11.24 -13.96 -3.65
N ARG A 164 -12.50 -13.56 -3.55
CA ARG A 164 -13.55 -13.83 -4.56
C ARG A 164 -14.23 -12.57 -5.11
N ALA A 165 -13.89 -11.40 -4.58
CA ALA A 165 -14.38 -10.12 -5.04
C ALA A 165 -13.24 -9.10 -5.05
N SER A 166 -13.49 -7.97 -5.71
CA SER A 166 -12.57 -6.84 -5.82
C SER A 166 -13.36 -5.53 -5.84
N LYS A 167 -12.67 -4.39 -5.95
CA LYS A 167 -13.29 -3.11 -6.31
C LYS A 167 -14.27 -3.25 -7.48
N VAL A 168 -13.89 -3.97 -8.52
CA VAL A 168 -14.69 -4.16 -9.74
C VAL A 168 -16.03 -4.86 -9.43
N SER A 169 -16.04 -5.81 -8.49
CA SER A 169 -17.27 -6.48 -8.07
C SER A 169 -18.25 -5.52 -7.39
N VAL A 170 -17.74 -4.58 -6.59
CA VAL A 170 -18.56 -3.55 -5.96
C VAL A 170 -19.09 -2.57 -7.01
N ASP A 171 -18.24 -2.07 -7.91
CA ASP A 171 -18.66 -1.18 -8.99
C ASP A 171 -19.78 -1.80 -9.84
N GLN A 172 -19.62 -3.07 -10.24
CA GLN A 172 -20.64 -3.81 -10.99
C GLN A 172 -21.96 -3.96 -10.23
N ALA A 173 -21.90 -4.17 -8.90
CA ALA A 173 -23.10 -4.23 -8.06
C ALA A 173 -23.84 -2.89 -8.05
N LEU A 174 -23.11 -1.77 -7.99
CA LEU A 174 -23.67 -0.41 -8.02
C LEU A 174 -24.23 -0.04 -9.39
N GLU A 175 -23.51 -0.35 -10.46
CA GLU A 175 -23.94 -0.12 -11.85
C GLU A 175 -25.24 -0.87 -12.15
N LYS A 176 -25.35 -2.14 -11.72
CA LYS A 176 -26.53 -2.98 -11.94
C LYS A 176 -27.81 -2.34 -11.39
N VAL A 177 -27.72 -1.65 -10.26
CA VAL A 177 -28.86 -1.00 -9.61
C VAL A 177 -28.95 0.51 -9.90
N GLY A 178 -28.08 1.05 -10.75
CA GLY A 178 -28.07 2.46 -11.15
C GLY A 178 -27.59 3.45 -10.08
N LEU A 179 -26.89 2.97 -9.04
CA LEU A 179 -26.37 3.81 -7.94
C LEU A 179 -24.92 4.22 -8.18
N THR A 180 -24.64 4.90 -9.29
CA THR A 180 -23.30 5.42 -9.61
C THR A 180 -23.14 6.92 -9.34
N ALA A 181 -24.25 7.68 -9.32
CA ALA A 181 -24.24 9.12 -9.07
C ALA A 181 -24.84 9.50 -7.70
N ASP A 182 -25.95 8.86 -7.32
CA ASP A 182 -26.57 9.04 -6.00
C ASP A 182 -26.20 7.86 -5.11
N LEU A 183 -25.11 7.99 -4.37
CA LEU A 183 -24.56 6.93 -3.52
C LEU A 183 -25.24 6.82 -2.15
N ASP A 184 -26.15 7.73 -1.82
CA ASP A 184 -26.71 7.86 -0.47
C ASP A 184 -28.16 7.35 -0.38
N THR A 185 -28.80 7.07 -1.52
CA THR A 185 -30.15 6.48 -1.55
C THR A 185 -30.11 4.96 -1.31
N PRO A 186 -30.87 4.44 -0.32
CA PRO A 186 -31.00 3.00 -0.11
C PRO A 186 -31.64 2.28 -1.29
N ASN A 187 -31.14 1.08 -1.60
CA ASN A 187 -31.72 0.23 -2.64
C ASN A 187 -31.80 -1.24 -2.19
N ALA A 188 -33.03 -1.78 -2.17
CA ALA A 188 -33.32 -3.13 -1.69
C ALA A 188 -32.79 -4.26 -2.60
N GLU A 189 -32.37 -3.95 -3.83
CA GLU A 189 -31.70 -4.90 -4.73
C GLU A 189 -30.19 -5.00 -4.46
N LEU A 190 -29.63 -4.04 -3.72
CA LEU A 190 -28.23 -4.04 -3.35
C LEU A 190 -28.01 -4.99 -2.15
N GLY A 191 -27.01 -5.85 -2.27
CA GLY A 191 -26.60 -6.78 -1.22
C GLY A 191 -25.12 -6.64 -0.90
N PHE A 192 -24.72 -7.16 0.26
CA PHE A 192 -23.32 -7.15 0.66
C PHE A 192 -22.45 -7.96 -0.31
N VAL A 193 -21.35 -7.36 -0.76
CA VAL A 193 -20.31 -8.02 -1.56
C VAL A 193 -19.22 -8.50 -0.61
N ASN A 194 -18.82 -9.76 -0.70
CA ASN A 194 -17.86 -10.36 0.22
C ASN A 194 -16.56 -10.74 -0.50
N ILE A 195 -15.43 -10.21 -0.05
CA ILE A 195 -14.10 -10.58 -0.54
C ILE A 195 -13.74 -12.04 -0.25
N HIS A 196 -14.43 -12.68 0.70
CA HIS A 196 -14.18 -14.05 1.16
C HIS A 196 -12.88 -14.20 1.98
N TYR A 197 -12.68 -15.37 2.59
CA TYR A 197 -11.68 -15.58 3.64
C TYR A 197 -10.25 -15.70 3.12
N TYR A 198 -9.29 -15.33 3.97
CA TYR A 198 -7.85 -15.47 3.77
C TYR A 198 -7.37 -14.92 2.41
N ALA A 199 -7.85 -13.73 2.04
CA ALA A 199 -7.51 -13.03 0.79
C ALA A 199 -6.10 -12.38 0.83
N ALA A 200 -5.13 -13.08 1.42
CA ALA A 200 -3.78 -12.59 1.68
C ALA A 200 -3.05 -12.14 0.41
N ALA A 201 -3.28 -12.79 -0.73
CA ALA A 201 -2.65 -12.39 -1.99
C ALA A 201 -3.20 -11.05 -2.49
N ALA A 202 -4.49 -10.77 -2.29
CA ALA A 202 -5.07 -9.49 -2.67
C ALA A 202 -4.55 -8.35 -1.76
N THR A 203 -4.40 -8.62 -0.46
CA THR A 203 -3.74 -7.69 0.47
C THR A 203 -2.28 -7.45 0.10
N LEU A 204 -1.54 -8.53 -0.21
CA LEU A 204 -0.11 -8.46 -0.55
C LEU A 204 0.16 -7.61 -1.78
N TYR A 205 -0.66 -7.75 -2.82
CA TYR A 205 -0.47 -7.03 -4.09
C TYR A 205 -1.18 -5.68 -4.17
N GLY A 206 -2.02 -5.35 -3.18
CA GLY A 206 -2.68 -4.05 -3.05
C GLY A 206 -3.32 -3.56 -4.34
N LYS A 207 -2.94 -2.33 -4.75
CA LYS A 207 -3.38 -1.65 -5.98
C LYS A 207 -3.33 -2.49 -7.24
N GLN A 208 -2.36 -3.39 -7.36
CA GLN A 208 -2.19 -4.19 -8.58
C GLN A 208 -3.34 -5.19 -8.78
N THR A 209 -4.01 -5.60 -7.69
CA THR A 209 -5.11 -6.57 -7.73
C THR A 209 -6.46 -5.97 -7.34
N GLN A 210 -6.46 -4.78 -6.75
CA GLN A 210 -7.67 -4.06 -6.34
C GLN A 210 -8.58 -4.91 -5.43
N GLY A 211 -7.95 -5.63 -4.50
CA GLY A 211 -8.64 -6.48 -3.54
C GLY A 211 -9.63 -5.68 -2.69
N GLY A 212 -9.20 -4.53 -2.18
CA GLY A 212 -10.06 -3.56 -1.52
C GLY A 212 -10.79 -2.64 -2.50
N TYR A 213 -11.77 -1.90 -1.99
CA TYR A 213 -12.43 -0.83 -2.72
C TYR A 213 -11.60 0.46 -2.65
N GLU A 214 -10.97 0.80 -3.78
CA GLU A 214 -10.17 2.01 -3.95
C GLU A 214 -11.05 3.19 -4.38
N TYR A 215 -10.87 4.35 -3.73
CA TYR A 215 -11.66 5.55 -3.99
C TYR A 215 -11.11 6.36 -5.16
N GLU A 216 -12.00 6.99 -5.93
CA GLU A 216 -11.64 7.78 -7.11
C GLU A 216 -10.75 8.98 -6.72
N GLY A 217 -9.71 9.24 -7.52
CA GLY A 217 -8.74 10.31 -7.28
C GLY A 217 -7.70 10.00 -6.20
N LYS A 218 -7.81 8.88 -5.49
CA LYS A 218 -6.81 8.42 -4.52
C LYS A 218 -5.82 7.45 -5.18
N GLN A 219 -4.59 7.42 -4.66
CA GLN A 219 -3.59 6.41 -5.00
C GLN A 219 -3.39 5.48 -3.81
N TYR A 220 -2.99 4.25 -4.12
CA TYR A 220 -2.86 3.17 -3.15
C TYR A 220 -1.51 2.47 -3.29
N ASP A 221 -1.07 1.89 -2.18
CA ASP A 221 0.13 1.07 -2.14
C ASP A 221 0.00 -0.13 -3.08
N ALA A 222 1.08 -0.41 -3.82
CA ALA A 222 1.21 -1.57 -4.68
C ALA A 222 1.64 -2.79 -3.84
N LYS A 223 2.26 -3.80 -4.48
CA LYS A 223 2.79 -4.96 -3.75
C LYS A 223 3.67 -4.53 -2.59
N ASN A 224 3.38 -5.04 -1.40
CA ASN A 224 4.25 -4.85 -0.25
C ASN A 224 5.54 -5.65 -0.47
N ASP A 225 6.63 -4.93 -0.72
CA ASP A 225 7.94 -5.53 -0.96
C ASP A 225 8.61 -5.86 0.36
N HIS A 226 8.97 -7.14 0.54
CA HIS A 226 9.88 -7.54 1.62
C HIS A 226 11.30 -7.71 1.08
N VAL A 227 12.27 -7.87 1.98
CA VAL A 227 13.67 -8.14 1.61
C VAL A 227 13.79 -9.45 0.84
N GLU A 228 14.83 -9.58 0.01
CA GLU A 228 15.08 -10.77 -0.80
C GLU A 228 14.99 -12.07 0.02
N GLY A 229 14.27 -13.07 -0.50
CA GLY A 229 14.02 -14.34 0.18
C GLY A 229 12.73 -14.38 1.02
N PHE A 230 12.12 -13.22 1.32
CA PHE A 230 10.89 -13.10 2.10
C PHE A 230 9.73 -12.43 1.33
N ASP A 231 9.89 -12.28 0.01
CA ASP A 231 8.97 -11.53 -0.84
C ASP A 231 7.88 -12.41 -1.52
N THR A 232 7.72 -13.65 -1.03
CA THR A 232 6.74 -14.64 -1.52
C THR A 232 6.08 -15.34 -0.33
N CYS A 233 4.90 -15.93 -0.55
CA CYS A 233 4.18 -16.68 0.48
C CYS A 233 5.05 -17.77 1.13
N ILE A 234 5.80 -18.51 0.31
CA ILE A 234 6.67 -19.61 0.76
C ILE A 234 7.97 -19.14 1.39
N GLY A 235 8.33 -17.86 1.27
CA GLY A 235 9.42 -17.24 2.04
C GLY A 235 9.10 -17.28 3.53
N CYS A 236 7.89 -16.83 3.89
CA CYS A 236 7.43 -16.66 5.27
C CYS A 236 6.70 -17.89 5.84
N HIS A 237 5.90 -18.59 5.03
CA HIS A 237 5.08 -19.73 5.47
C HIS A 237 5.73 -21.07 5.12
N ASN A 238 5.51 -22.06 5.97
CA ASN A 238 5.76 -23.46 5.64
C ASN A 238 4.58 -24.01 4.82
N SER A 239 4.84 -24.47 3.61
CA SER A 239 3.80 -24.97 2.69
C SER A 239 3.05 -26.22 3.18
N HIS A 240 3.59 -26.97 4.15
CA HIS A 240 2.97 -28.20 4.66
C HIS A 240 2.31 -28.02 6.02
N THR A 241 2.88 -27.23 6.94
CA THR A 241 2.22 -26.93 8.23
C THR A 241 1.29 -25.73 8.15
N LEU A 242 1.47 -24.86 7.14
CA LEU A 242 0.82 -23.54 6.95
C LEU A 242 1.24 -22.46 7.97
N GLU A 243 2.06 -22.84 8.95
CA GLU A 243 2.53 -21.96 10.00
C GLU A 243 3.64 -21.00 9.51
N LEU A 244 3.77 -19.87 10.21
CA LEU A 244 4.88 -18.94 10.03
C LEU A 244 6.21 -19.56 10.47
N LYS A 245 7.27 -19.29 9.71
CA LYS A 245 8.64 -19.66 10.07
C LYS A 245 9.22 -18.64 11.07
N LEU A 246 8.78 -18.71 12.32
CA LEU A 246 9.11 -17.70 13.35
C LEU A 246 10.62 -17.49 13.55
N GLU A 247 11.44 -18.53 13.42
CA GLU A 247 12.90 -18.43 13.53
C GLU A 247 13.51 -17.57 12.42
N ALA A 248 12.90 -17.59 11.24
CA ALA A 248 13.33 -16.75 10.13
C ALA A 248 13.00 -15.28 10.39
N CYS A 249 11.81 -14.99 10.95
CA CYS A 249 11.41 -13.64 11.38
C CYS A 249 12.36 -13.10 12.47
N ALA A 250 12.67 -13.92 13.47
CA ALA A 250 13.50 -13.55 14.62
C ALA A 250 14.95 -13.16 14.26
N THR A 251 15.39 -13.45 13.03
CA THR A 251 16.70 -13.05 12.53
C THR A 251 16.82 -11.52 12.39
N CYS A 252 15.74 -10.85 12.00
CA CYS A 252 15.72 -9.39 11.80
C CYS A 252 14.78 -8.67 12.77
N HIS A 253 13.71 -9.34 13.21
CA HIS A 253 12.73 -8.79 14.15
C HIS A 253 13.00 -9.31 15.57
N GLN A 254 13.77 -8.53 16.32
CA GLN A 254 14.15 -8.90 17.68
C GLN A 254 12.91 -9.07 18.57
N GLY A 255 12.90 -10.14 19.37
CA GLY A 255 11.81 -10.43 20.31
C GLY A 255 10.68 -11.31 19.75
N VAL A 256 10.71 -11.66 18.47
CA VAL A 256 9.74 -12.60 17.89
C VAL A 256 10.01 -14.02 18.38
N ALA A 257 9.08 -14.58 19.14
CA ALA A 257 9.11 -15.98 19.58
C ALA A 257 7.76 -16.71 19.37
N SER A 258 6.70 -15.97 19.04
CA SER A 258 5.36 -16.48 18.81
C SER A 258 4.64 -15.69 17.72
N VAL A 259 3.53 -16.20 17.19
CA VAL A 259 2.67 -15.47 16.25
C VAL A 259 2.16 -14.16 16.86
N GLU A 260 1.90 -14.14 18.17
CA GLU A 260 1.47 -12.93 18.87
C GLU A 260 2.55 -11.84 18.89
N ASP A 261 3.83 -12.24 18.91
CA ASP A 261 4.92 -11.26 18.84
C ASP A 261 5.08 -10.68 17.43
N VAL A 262 4.67 -11.41 16.38
CA VAL A 262 4.67 -10.90 15.00
C VAL A 262 3.70 -9.72 14.86
N ARG A 263 2.56 -9.75 15.56
CA ARG A 263 1.58 -8.65 15.56
C ARG A 263 2.13 -7.35 16.16
N LYS A 264 3.13 -7.45 17.03
CA LYS A 264 3.80 -6.32 17.68
C LYS A 264 4.96 -5.77 16.85
N ILE A 265 5.25 -6.37 15.70
CA ILE A 265 6.33 -5.86 14.83
C ILE A 265 5.92 -4.49 14.31
N ARG A 266 6.78 -3.52 14.57
CA ARG A 266 6.87 -2.24 13.87
C ARG A 266 8.32 -2.04 13.43
N MET A 267 8.49 -1.52 12.22
CA MET A 267 9.80 -1.17 11.67
C MET A 267 9.84 0.34 11.39
N ALA A 268 11.05 0.89 11.29
CA ALA A 268 11.26 2.32 11.07
C ALA A 268 10.63 2.88 9.77
N GLY A 269 10.25 2.00 8.83
CA GLY A 269 9.47 2.37 7.65
C GLY A 269 7.98 2.64 7.90
N SER A 270 7.55 2.64 9.16
CA SER A 270 6.16 2.82 9.62
C SER A 270 6.08 3.52 10.99
N GLU A 271 6.70 4.71 11.09
CA GLU A 271 6.77 5.51 12.32
C GLU A 271 5.57 6.46 12.52
N ALA A 272 4.55 6.41 11.65
CA ALA A 272 3.34 7.22 11.78
C ALA A 272 2.36 6.62 12.80
N ASP A 273 1.61 7.50 13.46
CA ASP A 273 0.43 7.18 14.27
C ASP A 273 -0.79 7.10 13.32
N TYR A 274 -1.14 5.90 12.86
CA TYR A 274 -2.10 5.75 11.78
C TYR A 274 -3.54 5.90 12.26
N ASP A 275 -3.86 5.39 13.45
CA ASP A 275 -5.18 5.53 14.07
C ASP A 275 -5.31 6.83 14.91
N GLY A 276 -4.22 7.51 15.24
CA GLY A 276 -4.25 8.79 15.93
C GLY A 276 -4.51 8.68 17.43
N ASP A 277 -4.22 7.55 18.07
CA ASP A 277 -4.37 7.34 19.51
C ASP A 277 -3.16 7.83 20.34
N GLY A 278 -2.06 8.17 19.66
CA GLY A 278 -0.81 8.67 20.23
C GLY A 278 0.24 7.59 20.55
N ASP A 279 -0.02 6.31 20.27
CA ASP A 279 0.90 5.19 20.49
C ASP A 279 1.61 4.76 19.19
N ILE A 280 2.79 5.33 18.95
CA ILE A 280 3.67 4.91 17.84
C ILE A 280 4.58 3.71 18.19
N GLN A 281 4.42 3.08 19.35
CA GLN A 281 5.24 1.93 19.79
C GLN A 281 4.56 0.59 19.53
N GLU A 282 3.24 0.55 19.40
CA GLU A 282 2.50 -0.66 19.07
C GLU A 282 2.72 -1.14 17.64
N GLY A 283 2.48 -2.42 17.38
CA GLY A 283 2.62 -2.98 16.02
C GLY A 283 1.52 -2.54 15.07
N ILE A 284 1.76 -2.68 13.77
CA ILE A 284 0.82 -2.30 12.69
C ILE A 284 -0.53 -3.05 12.78
N ALA A 285 -0.56 -4.20 13.45
CA ALA A 285 -1.80 -4.90 13.71
C ALA A 285 -2.79 -4.07 14.55
N PHE A 286 -2.30 -3.33 15.54
CA PHE A 286 -3.12 -2.57 16.47
C PHE A 286 -3.59 -1.24 15.86
N GLU A 287 -2.73 -0.59 15.08
CA GLU A 287 -3.09 0.54 14.21
C GLU A 287 -4.26 0.22 13.26
N ILE A 288 -4.24 -0.98 12.66
CA ILE A 288 -5.35 -1.45 11.82
C ILE A 288 -6.61 -1.68 12.67
N GLU A 289 -6.49 -2.18 13.90
CA GLU A 289 -7.62 -2.42 14.80
C GLU A 289 -8.27 -1.10 15.24
N GLY A 290 -7.50 -0.09 15.61
CA GLY A 290 -8.04 1.23 15.94
C GLY A 290 -8.75 1.89 14.75
N LEU A 291 -8.20 1.77 13.55
CA LEU A 291 -8.88 2.23 12.32
C LEU A 291 -10.14 1.40 12.01
N GLN A 292 -10.15 0.09 12.27
CA GLN A 292 -11.35 -0.74 12.17
C GLN A 292 -12.45 -0.26 13.13
N GLU A 293 -12.11 0.07 14.37
CA GLU A 293 -13.07 0.60 15.36
C GLU A 293 -13.68 1.93 14.91
N LYS A 294 -12.85 2.84 14.40
CA LYS A 294 -13.33 4.11 13.83
C LYS A 294 -14.22 3.91 12.61
N LEU A 295 -13.82 3.05 11.68
CA LEU A 295 -14.62 2.75 10.49
C LEU A 295 -15.95 2.10 10.87
N TYR A 296 -15.95 1.16 11.81
CA TYR A 296 -17.20 0.54 12.27
C TYR A 296 -18.14 1.58 12.90
N SER A 297 -17.59 2.48 13.72
CA SER A 297 -18.36 3.62 14.28
C SER A 297 -18.95 4.52 13.18
N ALA A 298 -18.17 4.83 12.13
CA ALA A 298 -18.65 5.60 10.98
C ALA A 298 -19.75 4.86 10.20
N ILE A 299 -19.61 3.54 10.01
CA ILE A 299 -20.60 2.66 9.36
C ILE A 299 -21.92 2.69 10.15
N GLN A 300 -21.87 2.56 11.47
CA GLN A 300 -23.06 2.58 12.33
C GLN A 300 -23.77 3.94 12.32
N ALA A 301 -23.00 5.03 12.42
CA ALA A 301 -23.53 6.39 12.33
C ALA A 301 -24.19 6.64 10.98
N TYR A 302 -23.51 6.29 9.88
CA TYR A 302 -24.02 6.50 8.53
C TYR A 302 -25.29 5.68 8.27
N ALA A 303 -25.29 4.41 8.68
CA ALA A 303 -26.43 3.53 8.51
C ALA A 303 -27.68 4.07 9.24
N SER A 304 -27.49 4.65 10.43
CA SER A 304 -28.59 5.24 11.21
C SER A 304 -29.05 6.59 10.68
N GLU A 305 -28.12 7.51 10.40
CA GLU A 305 -28.42 8.90 10.03
C GLU A 305 -28.85 9.05 8.56
N VAL A 306 -28.23 8.29 7.66
CA VAL A 306 -28.37 8.46 6.21
C VAL A 306 -29.15 7.30 5.60
N ALA A 307 -28.72 6.06 5.87
CA ALA A 307 -29.39 4.89 5.32
C ALA A 307 -30.74 4.61 6.00
N GLY A 308 -30.98 5.13 7.21
CA GLY A 308 -32.25 5.02 7.92
C GLY A 308 -32.53 3.65 8.57
N GLN A 309 -31.51 2.81 8.73
CA GLN A 309 -31.59 1.52 9.44
C GLN A 309 -30.27 1.25 10.15
N ALA A 310 -30.32 0.97 11.46
CA ALA A 310 -29.15 0.59 12.24
C ALA A 310 -28.56 -0.74 11.74
N ILE A 311 -27.23 -0.81 11.71
CA ILE A 311 -26.45 -1.93 11.19
C ILE A 311 -25.55 -2.46 12.30
N GLY A 312 -25.36 -3.78 12.32
CA GLY A 312 -24.32 -4.39 13.13
C GLY A 312 -23.57 -5.49 12.37
N TYR A 313 -22.39 -5.83 12.89
CA TYR A 313 -21.49 -6.83 12.32
C TYR A 313 -21.36 -8.06 13.22
N ASN A 314 -21.33 -9.25 12.62
CA ASN A 314 -21.01 -10.52 13.27
C ASN A 314 -20.05 -11.32 12.39
N ASP A 315 -18.86 -11.67 12.91
CA ASP A 315 -17.80 -12.34 12.15
C ASP A 315 -18.06 -13.83 11.88
N LEU A 316 -18.94 -14.45 12.67
CA LEU A 316 -19.26 -15.87 12.66
C LEU A 316 -20.55 -16.22 11.90
N ALA A 317 -21.38 -15.23 11.55
CA ALA A 317 -22.69 -15.46 10.92
C ALA A 317 -22.76 -14.83 9.52
N TYR A 318 -23.17 -15.61 8.51
CA TYR A 318 -23.42 -15.09 7.16
C TYR A 318 -24.75 -14.32 7.09
N PRO A 319 -24.82 -13.12 6.46
CA PRO A 319 -23.83 -12.47 5.60
C PRO A 319 -22.99 -11.37 6.29
N TYR A 320 -22.67 -11.54 7.58
CA TYR A 320 -21.87 -10.68 8.46
C TYR A 320 -22.52 -9.37 8.87
N PHE A 321 -23.31 -8.75 8.01
CA PHE A 321 -24.01 -7.51 8.33
C PHE A 321 -25.51 -7.76 8.48
N PHE A 322 -26.04 -7.34 9.62
CA PHE A 322 -27.43 -7.56 10.03
C PHE A 322 -28.07 -6.23 10.43
N ALA A 323 -29.41 -6.18 10.41
CA ALA A 323 -30.13 -5.07 11.00
C ALA A 323 -30.01 -5.19 12.52
N ASP A 324 -29.43 -4.16 13.13
CA ASP A 324 -29.40 -3.99 14.59
C ASP A 324 -30.80 -3.54 15.03
N SER A 325 -31.62 -4.52 15.39
CA SER A 325 -33.06 -4.32 15.63
C SER A 325 -33.32 -3.74 17.01
N ASN A 326 -32.40 -3.94 17.94
CA ASN A 326 -32.51 -3.44 19.31
C ASN A 326 -31.76 -2.10 19.53
N GLY A 327 -30.89 -1.72 18.60
CA GLY A 327 -30.13 -0.46 18.60
C GLY A 327 -28.98 -0.42 19.60
N ASP A 328 -28.43 -1.58 20.00
CA ASP A 328 -27.35 -1.68 20.99
C ASP A 328 -25.94 -1.65 20.38
N GLY A 329 -25.84 -1.66 19.05
CA GLY A 329 -24.59 -1.61 18.29
C GLY A 329 -23.88 -2.95 18.12
N THR A 330 -24.46 -4.04 18.61
CA THR A 330 -23.93 -5.40 18.50
C THR A 330 -24.97 -6.33 17.86
N ILE A 331 -24.54 -7.52 17.40
CA ILE A 331 -25.44 -8.52 16.81
C ILE A 331 -25.31 -9.82 17.59
N ASP A 332 -26.32 -10.13 18.39
CA ASP A 332 -26.39 -11.37 19.16
C ASP A 332 -26.92 -12.54 18.32
N GLU A 333 -27.00 -13.74 18.91
CA GLU A 333 -27.49 -14.95 18.21
C GLU A 333 -28.93 -14.83 17.69
N SER A 334 -29.76 -13.98 18.30
CA SER A 334 -31.15 -13.76 17.88
C SER A 334 -31.26 -12.84 16.66
N GLU A 335 -30.29 -11.93 16.48
CA GLU A 335 -30.18 -11.04 15.33
C GLU A 335 -29.29 -11.60 14.21
N ALA A 336 -28.34 -12.48 14.55
CA ALA A 336 -27.41 -13.15 13.63
C ALA A 336 -28.07 -14.26 12.78
N VAL A 337 -29.28 -13.99 12.28
CA VAL A 337 -30.08 -14.91 11.45
C VAL A 337 -30.24 -14.34 10.05
N PHE A 338 -30.16 -15.19 9.03
CA PHE A 338 -30.14 -14.75 7.62
C PHE A 338 -31.35 -13.88 7.20
N ASP A 339 -32.52 -14.12 7.80
CA ASP A 339 -33.72 -13.31 7.55
C ASP A 339 -33.57 -11.87 8.05
N ASN A 340 -32.72 -11.65 9.06
CA ASN A 340 -32.40 -10.33 9.63
C ASN A 340 -31.15 -9.68 8.99
N ARG A 341 -30.65 -10.24 7.87
CA ARG A 341 -29.55 -9.60 7.12
C ARG A 341 -29.86 -8.13 6.82
N TYR A 342 -28.83 -7.30 6.77
CA TYR A 342 -28.99 -5.87 6.47
C TYR A 342 -29.48 -5.67 5.02
N GLN A 343 -30.50 -4.82 4.82
CA GLN A 343 -31.13 -4.61 3.50
C GLN A 343 -31.13 -3.15 3.03
N ASN A 344 -30.95 -2.17 3.93
CA ASN A 344 -30.93 -0.74 3.56
C ASN A 344 -29.56 -0.27 3.04
N TRP A 345 -28.94 -1.04 2.15
CA TRP A 345 -27.65 -0.69 1.57
C TRP A 345 -27.76 0.56 0.68
N THR A 346 -26.87 1.53 0.91
CA THR A 346 -26.55 2.60 -0.04
C THR A 346 -25.24 2.28 -0.76
N GLY A 347 -24.98 2.94 -1.88
CA GLY A 347 -23.71 2.74 -2.60
C GLY A 347 -22.49 3.11 -1.76
N ARG A 348 -22.57 4.19 -0.97
CA ARG A 348 -21.50 4.61 -0.05
C ARG A 348 -21.24 3.59 1.06
N LEU A 349 -22.32 3.13 1.71
CA LEU A 349 -22.23 2.18 2.81
C LEU A 349 -21.64 0.83 2.35
N LEU A 350 -22.00 0.37 1.15
CA LEU A 350 -21.46 -0.87 0.60
C LEU A 350 -19.93 -0.80 0.40
N LYS A 351 -19.40 0.32 -0.13
CA LYS A 351 -17.96 0.54 -0.32
C LYS A 351 -17.20 0.45 1.02
N ALA A 352 -17.69 1.15 2.03
CA ALA A 352 -17.10 1.16 3.36
C ALA A 352 -17.18 -0.22 4.06
N ALA A 353 -18.34 -0.88 4.01
CA ALA A 353 -18.53 -2.21 4.58
C ALA A 353 -17.65 -3.27 3.89
N TYR A 354 -17.43 -3.14 2.58
CA TYR A 354 -16.52 -3.99 1.82
C TYR A 354 -15.07 -3.86 2.30
N ASN A 355 -14.60 -2.63 2.51
CA ASN A 355 -13.25 -2.38 3.05
C ASN A 355 -13.10 -2.83 4.50
N TYR A 356 -14.13 -2.63 5.34
CA TYR A 356 -14.16 -3.18 6.69
C TYR A 356 -13.98 -4.70 6.67
N GLN A 357 -14.79 -5.41 5.87
CA GLN A 357 -14.66 -6.85 5.71
C GLN A 357 -13.28 -7.26 5.17
N THR A 358 -12.75 -6.54 4.17
CA THR A 358 -11.42 -6.79 3.61
C THR A 358 -10.34 -6.76 4.68
N SER A 359 -10.37 -5.77 5.57
CA SER A 359 -9.41 -5.67 6.67
C SER A 359 -9.51 -6.81 7.70
N LYS A 360 -10.68 -7.47 7.83
CA LYS A 360 -10.92 -8.56 8.79
C LYS A 360 -10.68 -9.95 8.20
N LYS A 361 -10.77 -10.11 6.88
CA LYS A 361 -10.69 -11.44 6.22
C LYS A 361 -9.28 -11.83 5.78
N ASP A 362 -8.27 -11.02 6.08
CA ASP A 362 -6.87 -11.43 6.11
C ASP A 362 -6.28 -11.25 7.52
N PRO A 363 -6.17 -12.32 8.33
CA PRO A 363 -5.59 -12.24 9.67
C PRO A 363 -4.13 -11.78 9.69
N GLY A 364 -3.41 -11.88 8.56
CA GLY A 364 -2.04 -11.42 8.38
C GLY A 364 -1.93 -10.06 7.69
N ALA A 365 -3.03 -9.31 7.57
CA ALA A 365 -3.10 -8.05 6.82
C ALA A 365 -1.98 -7.06 7.17
N TYR A 366 -1.64 -6.96 8.46
CA TYR A 366 -0.58 -6.08 8.98
C TYR A 366 0.82 -6.41 8.41
N ALA A 367 1.07 -7.67 8.01
CA ALA A 367 2.33 -8.10 7.42
C ALA A 367 2.25 -8.24 5.88
N HIS A 368 1.10 -8.62 5.33
CA HIS A 368 0.93 -8.76 3.89
C HIS A 368 0.88 -7.41 3.17
N GLY A 369 0.18 -6.42 3.73
CA GLY A 369 -0.06 -5.14 3.06
C GLY A 369 -0.69 -4.12 3.99
N GLY A 370 -0.18 -4.00 5.22
CA GLY A 370 -0.80 -3.22 6.28
C GLY A 370 -1.08 -1.77 5.88
N LYS A 371 -0.15 -1.15 5.13
CA LYS A 371 -0.26 0.21 4.58
C LYS A 371 -1.43 0.36 3.60
N TYR A 372 -1.62 -0.61 2.71
CA TYR A 372 -2.78 -0.64 1.81
C TYR A 372 -4.09 -0.73 2.60
N ILE A 373 -4.15 -1.58 3.63
CA ILE A 373 -5.33 -1.71 4.49
C ILE A 373 -5.61 -0.43 5.27
N ILE A 374 -4.59 0.22 5.83
CA ILE A 374 -4.71 1.53 6.50
C ILE A 374 -5.31 2.57 5.56
N GLN A 375 -4.82 2.66 4.32
CA GLN A 375 -5.35 3.60 3.31
C GLN A 375 -6.83 3.33 3.00
N LEU A 376 -7.23 2.07 2.84
CA LEU A 376 -8.62 1.69 2.60
C LEU A 376 -9.54 2.06 3.78
N LEU A 377 -9.11 1.79 5.01
CA LEU A 377 -9.88 2.11 6.21
C LEU A 377 -10.01 3.62 6.40
N TYR A 378 -8.91 4.36 6.28
CA TYR A 378 -8.89 5.81 6.38
C TYR A 378 -9.80 6.46 5.34
N ASP A 379 -9.68 6.07 4.07
CA ASP A 379 -10.48 6.63 2.98
C ASP A 379 -11.98 6.28 3.11
N SER A 380 -12.31 5.10 3.63
CA SER A 380 -13.70 4.75 3.94
C SER A 380 -14.30 5.60 5.06
N ILE A 381 -13.52 5.95 6.08
CA ILE A 381 -13.96 6.89 7.14
C ILE A 381 -14.16 8.29 6.53
N GLU A 382 -13.20 8.78 5.74
CA GLU A 382 -13.27 10.07 5.06
C GLU A 382 -14.53 10.18 4.17
N ASP A 383 -14.81 9.14 3.39
CA ASP A 383 -15.97 9.08 2.49
C ASP A 383 -17.30 9.14 3.24
N LEU A 384 -17.46 8.35 4.31
CA LEU A 384 -18.67 8.38 5.15
C LEU A 384 -18.84 9.73 5.87
N ASN A 385 -17.75 10.30 6.37
CA ASN A 385 -17.73 11.60 7.07
C ASN A 385 -18.32 12.75 6.23
N THR A 386 -18.30 12.66 4.90
CA THR A 386 -18.91 13.68 4.02
C THR A 386 -20.43 13.82 4.18
N LYS A 387 -21.09 12.87 4.87
CA LYS A 387 -22.54 12.83 5.06
C LYS A 387 -22.99 12.79 6.52
N LEU A 388 -22.08 12.58 7.46
CA LEU A 388 -22.41 12.54 8.89
C LEU A 388 -22.63 13.94 9.45
N ALA A 389 -23.62 14.08 10.33
CA ALA A 389 -23.81 15.32 11.08
C ALA A 389 -22.65 15.59 12.05
N SER A 390 -22.07 14.52 12.61
CA SER A 390 -20.88 14.55 13.48
C SER A 390 -19.82 13.59 12.94
N PRO A 391 -18.87 14.07 12.12
CA PRO A 391 -17.82 13.23 11.55
C PRO A 391 -16.95 12.52 12.61
N ILE A 392 -16.51 11.30 12.32
CA ILE A 392 -15.48 10.60 13.09
C ILE A 392 -14.14 11.30 12.85
N SER A 393 -13.47 11.74 13.92
CA SER A 393 -12.23 12.52 13.77
C SER A 393 -11.08 11.69 13.20
N LEU A 394 -10.39 12.26 12.21
CA LEU A 394 -9.14 11.78 11.63
C LEU A 394 -7.98 12.78 11.83
N GLU A 395 -8.15 13.80 12.67
CA GLU A 395 -7.17 14.89 12.82
C GLU A 395 -5.78 14.38 13.28
N SER A 396 -5.76 13.43 14.21
CA SER A 396 -4.53 12.79 14.70
C SER A 396 -4.11 11.59 13.86
N ALA A 397 -5.05 10.98 13.12
CA ALA A 397 -4.80 9.79 12.31
C ALA A 397 -3.92 10.12 11.09
N ARG A 398 -3.24 9.13 10.55
CA ARG A 398 -2.38 9.27 9.37
C ARG A 398 -2.71 8.21 8.33
N ARG A 399 -2.92 8.66 7.09
CA ARG A 399 -3.16 7.79 5.94
C ARG A 399 -1.87 7.21 5.35
N LEU A 400 -0.81 8.00 5.36
CA LEU A 400 0.40 7.80 4.57
C LEU A 400 1.61 7.61 5.47
N ASP A 401 2.58 6.88 4.95
CA ASP A 401 3.91 6.80 5.53
C ASP A 401 4.76 8.05 5.32
N PRO A 402 5.87 8.16 6.08
CA PRO A 402 6.94 9.09 5.76
C PRO A 402 7.42 8.95 4.32
N GLY A 403 7.64 10.07 3.63
CA GLY A 403 7.83 10.18 2.17
C GLY A 403 8.54 9.03 1.46
N HIS A 404 9.73 8.60 1.89
CA HIS A 404 10.47 7.49 1.23
C HIS A 404 9.72 6.15 1.24
N PHE A 405 8.88 5.92 2.23
CA PHE A 405 8.10 4.70 2.41
C PHE A 405 6.63 4.87 1.98
N ALA A 406 6.25 6.05 1.49
CA ALA A 406 4.91 6.38 1.02
C ALA A 406 4.69 5.85 -0.41
N GLY A 407 4.57 4.53 -0.55
CA GLY A 407 4.51 3.84 -1.84
C GLY A 407 3.35 4.29 -2.76
N SER A 408 2.25 4.77 -2.18
CA SER A 408 1.12 5.33 -2.93
C SER A 408 1.39 6.71 -3.56
N GLU A 409 2.47 7.40 -3.19
CA GLU A 409 2.72 8.76 -3.66
C GLU A 409 3.25 8.80 -5.10
N GLU A 410 3.02 9.92 -5.78
CA GLU A 410 3.38 10.13 -7.19
C GLU A 410 4.85 9.85 -7.47
N ALA A 411 5.73 10.10 -6.50
CA ALA A 411 7.16 9.80 -6.60
C ALA A 411 7.45 8.32 -6.94
N PHE A 412 6.56 7.38 -6.61
CA PHE A 412 6.74 5.95 -6.87
C PHE A 412 5.70 5.36 -7.83
N ARG A 413 4.59 6.09 -8.08
CA ARG A 413 3.49 5.63 -8.94
C ARG A 413 3.50 6.22 -10.34
N HIS A 414 4.31 7.24 -10.60
CA HIS A 414 4.36 7.91 -11.90
C HIS A 414 4.58 6.96 -13.09
N TRP A 415 5.33 5.87 -12.89
CA TRP A 415 5.70 4.91 -13.94
C TRP A 415 4.97 3.57 -13.87
N ASP A 416 3.87 3.48 -13.11
CA ASP A 416 3.12 2.22 -12.97
C ASP A 416 2.60 1.73 -14.33
N ALA A 417 2.15 2.64 -15.21
CA ALA A 417 1.60 2.31 -16.52
C ALA A 417 2.67 1.81 -17.50
N GLU A 418 3.89 2.33 -17.40
CA GLU A 418 5.05 1.90 -18.18
C GLU A 418 5.62 0.57 -17.67
N GLY A 419 5.39 0.24 -16.39
CA GLY A 419 5.92 -0.97 -15.75
C GLY A 419 7.44 -0.91 -15.50
N GLU A 420 8.08 0.23 -15.75
CA GLU A 420 9.51 0.46 -15.50
C GLU A 420 9.79 1.92 -15.12
N VAL A 421 10.60 2.13 -14.08
CA VAL A 421 11.16 3.45 -13.76
C VAL A 421 12.37 3.67 -14.66
N PRO A 422 12.39 4.71 -15.52
CA PRO A 422 13.50 4.95 -16.45
C PRO A 422 14.82 5.21 -15.71
N GLY A 423 15.94 4.83 -16.32
CA GLY A 423 17.26 4.95 -15.67
C GLY A 423 17.62 6.37 -15.18
N SER A 424 17.12 7.43 -15.84
CA SER A 424 17.35 8.80 -15.34
C SER A 424 16.65 9.11 -14.01
N CYS A 425 15.68 8.30 -13.61
CA CYS A 425 14.82 8.50 -12.44
C CYS A 425 15.00 7.37 -11.40
N ALA A 426 15.33 6.16 -11.86
CA ALA A 426 15.40 4.93 -11.08
C ALA A 426 16.17 5.06 -9.77
N ARG A 427 17.30 5.77 -9.77
CA ARG A 427 18.18 5.90 -8.60
C ARG A 427 17.42 6.30 -7.32
N CYS A 428 16.47 7.22 -7.43
CA CYS A 428 15.81 7.84 -6.28
C CYS A 428 14.31 7.52 -6.19
N HIS A 429 13.78 6.82 -7.18
CA HIS A 429 12.34 6.52 -7.31
C HIS A 429 12.07 5.02 -7.37
N SER A 430 12.99 4.20 -6.85
CA SER A 430 12.82 2.76 -6.73
C SER A 430 13.72 2.20 -5.63
N ALA A 431 13.31 1.09 -5.02
CA ALA A 431 14.02 0.46 -3.94
C ALA A 431 15.41 -0.06 -4.36
N SER A 432 15.54 -0.53 -5.60
CA SER A 432 16.78 -1.13 -6.14
C SER A 432 17.67 -0.13 -6.89
N GLY A 433 17.18 1.08 -7.17
CA GLY A 433 17.86 2.03 -8.03
C GLY A 433 19.19 2.53 -7.48
N LEU A 434 19.22 2.99 -6.22
CA LEU A 434 20.45 3.45 -5.57
C LEU A 434 21.46 2.30 -5.40
N PRO A 435 21.11 1.11 -4.88
CA PRO A 435 22.02 -0.03 -4.84
C PRO A 435 22.61 -0.39 -6.21
N THR A 436 21.78 -0.35 -7.26
CA THR A 436 22.22 -0.61 -8.64
C THR A 436 23.24 0.44 -9.10
N TYR A 437 22.98 1.72 -8.82
CA TYR A 437 23.92 2.80 -9.14
C TYR A 437 25.24 2.66 -8.37
N LEU A 438 25.20 2.39 -7.06
CA LEU A 438 26.40 2.26 -6.24
C LEU A 438 27.27 1.08 -6.68
N LYS A 439 26.64 -0.03 -7.08
CA LYS A 439 27.35 -1.22 -7.56
C LYS A 439 27.98 -1.02 -8.94
N ASN A 440 27.29 -0.34 -9.85
CA ASN A 440 27.65 -0.32 -11.28
C ASN A 440 28.17 1.03 -11.79
N GLY A 441 28.00 2.11 -11.03
CA GLY A 441 28.35 3.49 -11.43
C GLY A 441 27.44 4.09 -12.50
N VAL A 442 26.38 3.39 -12.91
CA VAL A 442 25.43 3.81 -13.94
C VAL A 442 24.01 3.56 -13.47
N ASN A 443 23.08 4.44 -13.87
CA ASN A 443 21.67 4.19 -13.65
C ASN A 443 21.10 3.41 -14.84
N ILE A 444 20.24 2.45 -14.57
CA ILE A 444 19.50 1.67 -15.58
C ILE A 444 18.02 1.67 -15.20
N ALA A 445 17.15 1.35 -16.15
CA ALA A 445 15.74 1.15 -15.85
C ALA A 445 15.56 -0.05 -14.91
N VAL A 446 14.59 0.06 -14.01
CA VAL A 446 14.25 -0.97 -13.01
C VAL A 446 12.75 -1.03 -12.82
N ALA A 447 12.24 -2.13 -12.26
CA ALA A 447 10.82 -2.24 -11.94
C ALA A 447 10.40 -1.18 -10.89
N PRO A 448 9.17 -0.62 -10.98
CA PRO A 448 8.58 0.17 -9.90
C PRO A 448 8.51 -0.66 -8.62
N SER A 449 8.77 -0.02 -7.47
CA SER A 449 8.67 -0.61 -6.14
C SER A 449 7.69 0.17 -5.29
N ASN A 450 7.22 -0.40 -4.18
CA ASN A 450 6.29 0.30 -3.29
C ASN A 450 7.01 1.26 -2.32
N GLY A 451 7.64 2.30 -2.88
CA GLY A 451 8.54 3.19 -2.15
C GLY A 451 9.99 2.72 -2.20
N LEU A 452 10.84 3.39 -1.42
CA LEU A 452 12.15 2.87 -1.03
C LEU A 452 11.98 1.83 0.08
N ASN A 453 12.96 0.93 0.22
CA ASN A 453 12.94 -0.06 1.29
C ASN A 453 14.27 -0.04 2.08
N CYS A 454 14.36 -0.88 3.10
CA CYS A 454 15.54 -0.95 3.96
C CYS A 454 16.83 -1.16 3.13
N ALA A 455 16.78 -2.05 2.14
CA ALA A 455 17.92 -2.40 1.29
C ALA A 455 18.34 -1.27 0.32
N THR A 456 17.54 -0.21 0.17
CA THR A 456 17.93 0.97 -0.61
C THR A 456 19.12 1.68 0.03
N CYS A 457 19.12 1.79 1.36
CA CYS A 457 20.13 2.52 2.12
C CYS A 457 21.05 1.61 2.93
N HIS A 458 20.58 0.42 3.32
CA HIS A 458 21.32 -0.54 4.11
C HIS A 458 21.94 -1.64 3.26
N ASN A 459 23.23 -1.90 3.49
CA ASN A 459 23.98 -2.95 2.81
C ASN A 459 23.99 -4.29 3.57
N ASP A 460 23.60 -4.27 4.85
CA ASP A 460 23.37 -5.45 5.69
C ASP A 460 22.13 -5.20 6.56
N LEU A 461 21.14 -6.08 6.48
CA LEU A 461 19.88 -5.96 7.22
C LEU A 461 19.83 -6.79 8.50
N ALA A 462 20.84 -7.62 8.77
CA ALA A 462 21.02 -8.27 10.06
C ALA A 462 21.68 -7.31 11.07
N THR A 463 22.61 -6.47 10.60
CA THR A 463 23.28 -5.46 11.44
C THR A 463 22.85 -4.03 11.14
N PHE A 464 22.00 -3.82 10.14
CA PHE A 464 21.52 -2.50 9.69
C PHE A 464 22.65 -1.52 9.35
N THR A 465 23.77 -1.98 8.79
CA THR A 465 24.81 -1.07 8.29
C THR A 465 24.35 -0.41 6.99
N ARG A 466 24.80 0.83 6.75
CA ARG A 466 24.48 1.60 5.54
C ARG A 466 25.58 1.51 4.49
N PHE A 467 25.22 1.85 3.25
CA PHE A 467 26.21 2.05 2.21
C PHE A 467 27.10 3.26 2.53
N GLU A 468 28.41 3.05 2.54
CA GLU A 468 29.41 4.11 2.58
C GLU A 468 29.69 4.62 1.18
N VAL A 469 29.62 5.94 0.98
CA VAL A 469 29.80 6.59 -0.31
C VAL A 469 30.89 7.66 -0.21
N GLY A 470 31.87 7.64 -1.11
CA GLY A 470 32.86 8.74 -1.19
C GLY A 470 32.26 10.05 -1.72
N ALA A 471 33.12 10.98 -2.12
CA ALA A 471 32.69 12.25 -2.71
C ALA A 471 31.70 12.08 -3.87
N VAL A 472 30.58 12.80 -3.81
CA VAL A 472 29.48 12.75 -4.79
C VAL A 472 29.66 13.83 -5.85
N THR A 473 29.38 13.50 -7.12
CA THR A 473 29.48 14.44 -8.23
C THR A 473 28.13 15.13 -8.47
N PHE A 474 28.07 16.42 -8.19
CA PHE A 474 26.89 17.27 -8.34
C PHE A 474 26.65 17.65 -9.81
N PRO A 475 25.45 18.13 -10.18
CA PRO A 475 25.15 18.57 -11.55
C PRO A 475 26.07 19.68 -12.11
N SER A 476 26.75 20.43 -11.24
CA SER A 476 27.78 21.41 -11.65
C SER A 476 29.11 20.79 -12.06
N GLY A 477 29.30 19.49 -11.79
CA GLY A 477 30.58 18.77 -11.92
C GLY A 477 31.45 18.84 -10.67
N ALA A 478 31.04 19.57 -9.63
CA ALA A 478 31.74 19.59 -8.34
C ALA A 478 31.70 18.22 -7.68
N LYS A 479 32.83 17.80 -7.09
CA LYS A 479 32.91 16.60 -6.25
C LYS A 479 32.93 17.04 -4.79
N LEU A 480 31.84 16.80 -4.09
CA LEU A 480 31.62 17.30 -2.73
C LEU A 480 31.50 16.15 -1.75
N ASP A 481 31.92 16.40 -0.52
CA ASP A 481 32.11 15.38 0.51
C ASP A 481 31.88 15.99 1.89
N PHE A 482 31.20 15.25 2.76
CA PHE A 482 31.10 15.56 4.18
C PHE A 482 32.40 15.28 4.95
N GLY A 483 33.31 14.48 4.39
CA GLY A 483 34.46 13.89 5.09
C GLY A 483 34.10 12.61 5.84
N ASP A 484 32.84 12.18 5.74
CA ASP A 484 32.26 10.98 6.33
C ASP A 484 31.48 10.24 5.22
N PRO A 485 31.95 9.05 4.79
CA PRO A 485 31.31 8.31 3.71
C PRO A 485 29.84 7.93 3.98
N ASP A 486 29.46 7.74 5.23
CA ASP A 486 28.08 7.39 5.59
C ASP A 486 27.13 8.59 5.40
N ALA A 487 27.61 9.81 5.73
CA ALA A 487 26.85 11.05 5.55
C ALA A 487 26.63 11.44 4.07
N ASN A 488 27.47 10.96 3.15
CA ASN A 488 27.36 11.24 1.71
C ASN A 488 26.22 10.47 1.03
N LEU A 489 25.63 9.46 1.68
CA LEU A 489 24.61 8.60 1.07
C LEU A 489 23.44 9.42 0.51
N CYS A 490 22.90 10.35 1.30
CA CYS A 490 21.76 11.20 0.95
C CYS A 490 22.03 12.08 -0.29
N LEU A 491 23.28 12.49 -0.52
CA LEU A 491 23.67 13.36 -1.64
C LEU A 491 23.48 12.70 -3.01
N ASN A 492 23.39 11.37 -3.07
CA ASN A 492 23.15 10.66 -4.33
C ASN A 492 21.79 10.99 -4.96
N CYS A 493 20.85 11.50 -4.15
CA CYS A 493 19.51 11.91 -4.56
C CYS A 493 19.23 13.40 -4.31
N HIS A 494 19.59 13.94 -3.14
CA HIS A 494 19.27 15.31 -2.73
C HIS A 494 20.25 16.38 -3.27
N GLN A 495 20.68 16.24 -4.53
CA GLN A 495 21.63 17.15 -5.20
C GLN A 495 21.01 18.01 -6.31
N GLY A 496 19.72 17.81 -6.61
CA GLY A 496 19.07 18.39 -7.78
C GLY A 496 19.51 17.77 -9.11
N ARG A 497 18.92 18.24 -10.21
CA ARG A 497 19.20 17.75 -11.58
C ARG A 497 19.90 18.75 -12.49
N GLU A 498 19.85 20.02 -12.13
CA GLU A 498 20.39 21.15 -12.91
C GLU A 498 21.25 22.03 -12.00
N SER A 499 22.04 22.93 -12.59
CA SER A 499 22.92 23.83 -11.86
C SER A 499 23.13 25.15 -12.60
N THR A 500 23.87 26.08 -11.99
CA THR A 500 24.41 27.26 -12.71
C THR A 500 25.08 26.86 -14.03
N VAL A 501 25.87 25.78 -14.01
CA VAL A 501 26.65 25.33 -15.18
C VAL A 501 25.75 24.85 -16.31
N SER A 502 24.67 24.14 -16.02
CA SER A 502 23.78 23.63 -17.06
C SER A 502 22.95 24.74 -17.70
N LEU A 503 22.55 25.75 -16.92
CA LEU A 503 21.90 26.97 -17.42
C LEU A 503 22.86 27.79 -18.28
N ASP A 504 24.10 28.02 -17.83
CA ASP A 504 25.11 28.75 -18.59
C ASP A 504 25.41 28.09 -19.93
N ASN A 505 25.48 26.75 -19.97
CA ASN A 505 25.66 26.01 -21.20
C ASN A 505 24.48 26.20 -22.16
N ALA A 506 23.24 26.19 -21.66
CA ALA A 506 22.05 26.42 -22.47
C ALA A 506 21.99 27.86 -23.03
N ILE A 507 22.29 28.85 -22.20
CA ILE A 507 22.33 30.28 -22.58
C ILE A 507 23.43 30.53 -23.60
N ARG A 508 24.62 29.95 -23.39
CA ARG A 508 25.74 30.04 -24.34
C ARG A 508 25.40 29.40 -25.69
N ALA A 509 24.73 28.25 -25.67
CA ALA A 509 24.28 27.59 -26.90
C ALA A 509 23.24 28.40 -27.66
N ALA A 510 22.34 29.10 -26.95
CA ALA A 510 21.37 29.99 -27.57
C ALA A 510 22.00 31.25 -28.19
N GLY A 511 23.12 31.73 -27.66
CA GLY A 511 23.93 32.80 -28.27
C GLY A 511 23.25 34.17 -28.30
N VAL A 512 22.28 34.42 -27.40
CA VAL A 512 21.51 35.66 -27.32
C VAL A 512 21.93 36.55 -26.15
N GLN A 513 21.62 37.84 -26.24
CA GLN A 513 21.83 38.79 -25.15
C GLN A 513 20.88 38.53 -23.98
N ASN A 514 21.18 39.08 -22.80
CA ASN A 514 20.47 38.81 -21.55
C ASN A 514 18.95 39.07 -21.59
N ASP A 515 18.52 40.08 -22.36
CA ASP A 515 17.10 40.45 -22.50
C ASP A 515 16.54 40.11 -23.89
N GLN A 516 17.29 39.36 -24.70
CA GLN A 516 16.84 38.88 -26.00
C GLN A 516 16.27 37.47 -25.86
N THR A 517 15.07 37.25 -26.37
CA THR A 517 14.42 35.94 -26.32
C THR A 517 15.00 34.98 -27.36
N SER A 518 14.88 33.68 -27.09
CA SER A 518 15.35 32.64 -28.01
C SER A 518 14.47 31.41 -27.95
N GLU A 519 14.03 30.93 -29.12
CA GLU A 519 13.35 29.64 -29.26
C GLU A 519 14.25 28.45 -28.92
N ALA A 520 15.55 28.63 -28.70
CA ALA A 520 16.44 27.58 -28.21
C ALA A 520 16.41 27.43 -26.67
N LEU A 521 15.89 28.42 -25.95
CA LEU A 521 15.81 28.39 -24.49
C LEU A 521 14.51 27.72 -24.03
N ARG A 522 14.64 26.85 -23.04
CA ARG A 522 13.53 26.18 -22.35
C ARG A 522 13.80 26.22 -20.87
N PHE A 523 12.73 26.22 -20.07
CA PHE A 523 12.85 26.09 -18.63
C PHE A 523 13.59 24.80 -18.27
N ARG A 524 14.53 24.89 -17.33
CA ARG A 524 15.29 23.76 -16.80
C ARG A 524 14.87 23.55 -15.36
N ASN A 525 14.29 22.39 -15.06
CA ASN A 525 13.80 22.13 -13.71
C ASN A 525 14.97 21.67 -12.80
N PRO A 526 15.29 22.38 -11.70
CA PRO A 526 16.26 21.90 -10.71
C PRO A 526 15.85 20.58 -10.04
N HIS A 527 14.58 20.21 -10.16
CA HIS A 527 13.97 19.09 -9.46
C HIS A 527 13.85 19.33 -7.94
N TYR A 528 13.21 18.39 -7.25
CA TYR A 528 12.71 18.60 -5.89
C TYR A 528 13.76 18.28 -4.81
N PHE A 529 13.65 18.93 -3.65
CA PHE A 529 14.39 18.62 -2.43
C PHE A 529 15.92 18.55 -2.63
N ALA A 530 16.48 19.52 -3.34
CA ALA A 530 17.92 19.65 -3.61
C ALA A 530 18.72 20.18 -2.40
N ALA A 531 18.34 19.76 -1.19
CA ALA A 531 18.85 20.24 0.09
C ALA A 531 20.39 20.16 0.20
N GLY A 532 21.00 19.10 -0.35
CA GLY A 532 22.46 18.96 -0.38
C GLY A 532 23.11 20.08 -1.21
N ALA A 533 22.55 20.42 -2.37
CA ALA A 533 23.10 21.49 -3.20
C ALA A 533 22.88 22.87 -2.58
N THR A 534 21.77 23.09 -1.88
CA THR A 534 21.56 24.32 -1.08
C THR A 534 22.57 24.40 0.07
N LEU A 535 22.73 23.32 0.85
CA LEU A 535 23.66 23.24 1.98
C LEU A 535 25.10 23.60 1.54
N PHE A 536 25.58 23.01 0.45
CA PHE A 536 26.92 23.27 -0.07
C PHE A 536 27.07 24.62 -0.80
N GLY A 537 25.97 25.31 -1.10
CA GLY A 537 25.97 26.68 -1.64
C GLY A 537 26.87 26.85 -2.87
N ASP A 538 27.85 27.76 -2.77
CA ASP A 538 28.78 28.07 -3.85
C ASP A 538 29.62 26.89 -4.34
N GLU A 539 29.86 25.90 -3.49
CA GLU A 539 30.62 24.72 -3.86
C GLU A 539 29.81 23.81 -4.80
N ALA A 540 28.49 23.70 -4.58
CA ALA A 540 27.60 22.91 -5.42
C ALA A 540 27.11 23.68 -6.65
N LYS A 541 26.98 25.01 -6.56
CA LYS A 541 26.42 25.88 -7.61
C LYS A 541 25.04 25.40 -8.09
N GLY A 542 24.24 24.87 -7.15
CA GLY A 542 22.89 24.37 -7.40
C GLY A 542 21.99 25.47 -7.97
N ALA A 543 21.60 26.42 -7.13
CA ALA A 543 20.92 27.61 -7.59
C ALA A 543 21.80 28.44 -8.55
N TYR A 544 21.18 29.21 -9.44
CA TYR A 544 21.88 30.00 -10.44
C TYR A 544 22.60 31.20 -9.79
N GLN A 545 23.90 31.29 -10.06
CA GLN A 545 24.78 32.36 -9.60
C GLN A 545 25.10 33.35 -10.72
N PHE A 546 25.01 34.64 -10.40
CA PHE A 546 25.33 35.71 -11.34
C PHE A 546 26.83 36.03 -11.37
N SER A 547 27.36 36.24 -12.58
CA SER A 547 28.78 36.54 -12.79
C SER A 547 29.22 37.81 -12.07
N GLY A 548 30.40 37.78 -11.46
CA GLY A 548 30.99 38.91 -10.71
C GLY A 548 30.40 39.12 -9.32
N LYS A 549 29.53 38.21 -8.85
CA LYS A 549 29.00 38.19 -7.48
C LYS A 549 29.69 37.11 -6.65
N GLU A 550 29.77 37.32 -5.35
CA GLU A 550 30.24 36.33 -4.39
C GLU A 550 29.03 35.68 -3.70
N TYR A 551 29.11 34.36 -3.52
CA TYR A 551 28.05 33.55 -2.93
C TYR A 551 28.61 32.76 -1.73
N ALA A 552 27.77 32.56 -0.72
CA ALA A 552 28.13 31.74 0.42
C ALA A 552 28.39 30.28 -0.01
N GLY A 553 29.52 29.72 0.43
CA GLY A 553 29.85 28.30 0.28
C GLY A 553 29.03 27.42 1.21
N ARG A 554 29.57 26.25 1.57
CA ARG A 554 28.87 25.32 2.44
C ARG A 554 28.49 25.97 3.77
N PHE A 555 27.24 25.80 4.16
CA PHE A 555 26.79 26.12 5.51
C PHE A 555 27.35 25.07 6.48
N VAL A 556 28.13 25.54 7.44
CA VAL A 556 28.73 24.73 8.50
C VAL A 556 28.10 25.15 9.81
N HIS A 557 27.27 24.27 10.37
CA HIS A 557 26.77 24.41 11.73
C HIS A 557 27.85 23.94 12.74
N VAL A 558 27.52 23.88 14.03
CA VAL A 558 28.41 23.25 15.02
C VAL A 558 28.69 21.78 14.67
N GLU A 559 29.83 21.24 15.11
CA GLU A 559 30.35 19.91 14.70
C GLU A 559 29.31 18.77 14.77
N LYS A 560 28.47 18.76 15.81
CA LYS A 560 27.41 17.76 16.01
C LYS A 560 26.27 17.83 14.97
N PHE A 561 26.15 18.92 14.19
CA PHE A 561 25.04 19.18 13.25
C PHE A 561 25.55 19.56 11.85
N SER A 562 26.56 18.85 11.37
CA SER A 562 27.26 19.14 10.10
C SER A 562 26.83 18.25 8.93
N THR A 563 25.97 17.26 9.17
CA THR A 563 25.46 16.27 8.20
C THR A 563 23.93 16.15 8.26
N CYS A 564 23.33 15.48 7.28
CA CYS A 564 21.87 15.38 7.15
C CYS A 564 21.21 14.70 8.37
N ILE A 565 21.69 13.51 8.74
CA ILE A 565 21.08 12.67 9.80
C ILE A 565 21.33 13.17 11.23
N GLN A 566 22.17 14.20 11.37
CA GLN A 566 22.35 14.89 12.63
C GLN A 566 21.25 15.94 12.88
N CYS A 567 20.53 16.36 11.83
CA CYS A 567 19.39 17.25 11.93
C CYS A 567 18.06 16.53 11.67
N HIS A 568 18.09 15.47 10.87
CA HIS A 568 16.89 14.76 10.42
C HIS A 568 16.86 13.31 10.93
N ASN A 569 15.67 12.83 11.24
CA ASN A 569 15.42 11.40 11.33
C ASN A 569 15.49 10.81 9.91
N ALA A 570 16.34 9.80 9.71
CA ALA A 570 16.56 9.16 8.41
C ALA A 570 15.34 8.38 7.89
N HIS A 571 14.40 8.00 8.76
CA HIS A 571 13.24 7.18 8.43
C HIS A 571 11.93 7.97 8.46
N ALA A 572 11.67 8.75 9.52
CA ALA A 572 10.52 9.65 9.57
C ALA A 572 10.64 10.83 8.59
N LEU A 573 11.87 11.17 8.16
CA LEU A 573 12.15 12.31 7.28
C LEU A 573 11.72 13.66 7.87
N GLU A 574 11.62 13.72 9.20
CA GLU A 574 11.33 14.92 9.96
C GLU A 574 12.61 15.48 10.58
N VAL A 575 12.57 16.76 10.99
CA VAL A 575 13.66 17.39 11.74
C VAL A 575 13.59 16.93 13.20
N ASN A 576 14.72 16.62 13.80
CA ASN A 576 14.83 16.30 15.22
C ASN A 576 14.72 17.58 16.08
N VAL A 577 13.52 18.15 16.18
CA VAL A 577 13.27 19.45 16.85
C VAL A 577 13.87 19.50 18.27
N GLN A 578 13.75 18.39 19.01
CA GLN A 578 14.24 18.31 20.39
C GLN A 578 15.76 18.49 20.50
N GLU A 579 16.53 18.10 19.48
CA GLU A 579 17.99 18.30 19.44
C GLU A 579 18.36 19.78 19.22
N CYS A 580 17.45 20.58 18.65
CA CYS A 580 17.65 22.01 18.44
C CYS A 580 17.46 22.81 19.73
N SER A 581 16.53 22.40 20.60
CA SER A 581 16.13 23.11 21.82
C SER A 581 17.28 23.34 22.81
N ASP A 582 18.32 22.50 22.76
CA ASP A 582 19.51 22.59 23.62
C ASP A 582 20.29 23.91 23.42
N CYS A 583 20.29 24.44 22.20
CA CYS A 583 20.99 25.68 21.82
C CYS A 583 20.01 26.79 21.41
N HIS A 584 18.86 26.43 20.85
CA HIS A 584 17.83 27.36 20.40
C HIS A 584 16.64 27.34 21.36
N THR A 585 16.75 28.08 22.46
CA THR A 585 15.82 28.01 23.61
C THR A 585 14.35 28.31 23.32
N ASN A 586 14.04 28.86 22.14
CA ASN A 586 12.68 29.18 21.72
C ASN A 586 12.08 28.13 20.76
N VAL A 587 12.81 27.05 20.47
CA VAL A 587 12.37 25.97 19.57
C VAL A 587 11.83 24.82 20.40
N ASN A 588 10.53 24.54 20.28
CA ASN A 588 9.86 23.39 20.90
C ASN A 588 9.00 22.60 19.90
N SER A 589 8.80 23.13 18.69
CA SER A 589 8.02 22.52 17.61
C SER A 589 8.66 22.81 16.25
N MET A 590 8.21 22.08 15.22
CA MET A 590 8.59 22.35 13.83
C MET A 590 8.24 23.78 13.40
N ALA A 591 7.14 24.34 13.90
CA ALA A 591 6.73 25.70 13.58
C ALA A 591 7.73 26.74 14.09
N ASP A 592 8.33 26.50 15.27
CA ASP A 592 9.27 27.43 15.88
C ASP A 592 10.58 27.55 15.09
N LEU A 593 10.97 26.52 14.31
CA LEU A 593 12.17 26.56 13.47
C LEU A 593 12.13 27.69 12.45
N ARG A 594 10.93 28.05 11.97
CA ARG A 594 10.73 29.11 10.98
C ARG A 594 11.07 30.49 11.53
N ALA A 595 10.96 30.69 12.85
CA ALA A 595 11.29 31.94 13.54
C ALA A 595 12.80 32.13 13.78
N LEU A 596 13.64 31.16 13.39
CA LEU A 596 15.07 31.22 13.65
C LEU A 596 15.79 32.21 12.74
N ARG A 597 16.63 33.06 13.35
CA ARG A 597 17.56 33.95 12.64
C ARG A 597 19.03 33.51 12.70
N MET A 598 19.33 32.41 13.39
CA MET A 598 20.71 32.00 13.68
C MET A 598 21.51 33.19 14.27
N ASN A 599 22.70 33.47 13.74
CA ASN A 599 23.53 34.63 14.11
C ASN A 599 23.38 35.81 13.13
N THR A 600 22.32 35.85 12.32
CA THR A 600 22.12 36.87 11.28
C THR A 600 21.29 38.06 11.78
N GLN A 601 21.54 39.25 11.23
CA GLN A 601 20.88 40.49 11.61
C GLN A 601 20.65 41.42 10.39
N GLY A 602 19.52 42.12 10.43
CA GLY A 602 19.07 43.09 9.44
C GLY A 602 17.83 42.63 8.68
N ASP A 603 17.23 43.56 7.95
CA ASP A 603 16.09 43.35 7.06
C ASP A 603 16.62 42.95 5.67
N PHE A 604 16.55 41.65 5.33
CA PHE A 604 17.09 41.15 4.06
C PHE A 604 16.09 41.34 2.92
N ASP A 605 14.81 41.18 3.22
CA ASP A 605 13.75 41.28 2.24
C ASP A 605 13.30 42.72 1.96
N GLY A 606 13.58 43.70 2.84
CA GLY A 606 13.25 45.11 2.74
C GLY A 606 11.83 45.50 3.17
N ASP A 607 11.12 44.73 4.00
CA ASP A 607 9.75 44.99 4.45
C ASP A 607 9.64 45.80 5.76
N GLY A 608 10.77 46.00 6.44
CA GLY A 608 10.89 46.73 7.70
C GLY A 608 10.81 45.89 8.98
N ASP A 609 10.67 44.56 8.89
CA ASP A 609 10.73 43.64 10.03
C ASP A 609 12.12 42.98 10.16
N GLU A 610 12.98 43.56 11.00
CA GLU A 610 14.29 42.96 11.28
C GLU A 610 14.24 41.77 12.25
N THR A 611 13.04 41.40 12.74
CA THR A 611 12.84 40.45 13.84
C THR A 611 12.18 39.13 13.45
N GLU A 612 11.54 39.06 12.29
CA GLU A 612 10.98 37.81 11.77
C GLU A 612 12.05 36.72 11.55
N GLY A 613 11.65 35.48 11.28
CA GLY A 613 12.63 34.42 11.04
C GLY A 613 13.18 34.42 9.62
N LEU A 614 14.29 33.71 9.38
CA LEU A 614 14.87 33.57 8.03
C LEU A 614 13.92 32.90 7.03
N ALA A 615 12.92 32.15 7.50
CA ALA A 615 11.88 31.61 6.64
C ALA A 615 11.00 32.72 6.04
N GLY A 616 10.62 33.72 6.86
CA GLY A 616 9.83 34.88 6.41
C GLY A 616 10.59 35.71 5.38
N GLU A 617 11.86 36.01 5.67
CA GLU A 617 12.74 36.75 4.75
C GLU A 617 12.84 36.08 3.37
N VAL A 618 12.98 34.74 3.35
CA VAL A 618 13.02 33.97 2.09
C VAL A 618 11.67 34.00 1.38
N GLU A 619 10.56 33.86 2.10
CA GLU A 619 9.20 33.88 1.56
C GLU A 619 8.84 35.22 0.91
N THR A 620 9.05 36.33 1.62
CA THR A 620 8.82 37.67 1.07
C THR A 620 9.72 37.95 -0.12
N MET A 621 10.98 37.49 -0.10
CA MET A 621 11.86 37.61 -1.27
C MET A 621 11.40 36.77 -2.46
N MET A 622 10.81 35.58 -2.24
CA MET A 622 10.18 34.80 -3.30
C MET A 622 8.98 35.53 -3.90
N GLU A 623 8.13 36.15 -3.08
CA GLU A 623 7.01 36.98 -3.54
C GLU A 623 7.49 38.16 -4.39
N LYS A 624 8.49 38.91 -3.90
CA LYS A 624 9.12 40.03 -4.62
C LYS A 624 9.75 39.57 -5.94
N LEU A 625 10.41 38.40 -5.96
CA LEU A 625 10.98 37.82 -7.17
C LEU A 625 9.90 37.42 -8.18
N TYR A 626 8.82 36.78 -7.74
CA TYR A 626 7.73 36.39 -8.64
C TYR A 626 7.06 37.60 -9.27
N ALA A 627 6.76 38.64 -8.48
CA ALA A 627 6.23 39.88 -9.00
C ALA A 627 7.18 40.53 -10.03
N ALA A 628 8.49 40.53 -9.77
CA ALA A 628 9.48 41.05 -10.71
C ALA A 628 9.59 40.19 -12.00
N ILE A 629 9.44 38.87 -11.90
CA ILE A 629 9.36 37.95 -13.04
C ILE A 629 8.15 38.29 -13.92
N GLN A 630 6.97 38.46 -13.32
CA GLN A 630 5.74 38.80 -14.04
C GLN A 630 5.84 40.14 -14.76
N GLU A 631 6.33 41.17 -14.06
CA GLU A 631 6.54 42.51 -14.62
C GLU A 631 7.58 42.50 -15.76
N TYR A 632 8.68 41.76 -15.60
CA TYR A 632 9.68 41.64 -16.65
C TYR A 632 9.10 40.95 -17.89
N ALA A 633 8.39 39.85 -17.72
CA ALA A 633 7.78 39.10 -18.81
C ALA A 633 6.73 39.94 -19.56
N SER A 634 5.88 40.67 -18.83
CA SER A 634 4.83 41.51 -19.41
C SER A 634 5.37 42.77 -20.09
N THR A 635 6.36 43.46 -19.49
CA THR A 635 6.82 44.76 -19.99
C THR A 635 8.03 44.68 -20.91
N ARG A 636 9.02 43.83 -20.59
CA ARG A 636 10.25 43.70 -21.38
C ARG A 636 10.09 42.74 -22.53
N LEU A 637 9.46 41.59 -22.27
CA LEU A 637 9.28 40.56 -23.30
C LEU A 637 7.93 40.62 -24.00
N GLN A 638 6.97 41.39 -23.47
CA GLN A 638 5.61 41.50 -24.00
C GLN A 638 4.89 40.15 -24.07
N THR A 639 5.19 39.26 -23.13
CA THR A 639 4.57 37.93 -23.01
C THR A 639 4.39 37.62 -21.52
N PRO A 640 3.21 37.91 -20.96
CA PRO A 640 2.89 37.64 -19.56
C PRO A 640 3.07 36.16 -19.19
N ILE A 641 3.47 35.91 -17.94
CA ILE A 641 3.83 34.59 -17.42
C ILE A 641 3.12 34.33 -16.10
N VAL A 642 2.69 33.09 -15.89
CA VAL A 642 2.19 32.57 -14.61
C VAL A 642 2.90 31.27 -14.25
N TYR A 643 2.91 30.98 -12.95
CA TYR A 643 3.54 29.81 -12.36
C TYR A 643 2.54 28.94 -11.61
N ASP A 644 2.57 27.63 -11.86
CA ASP A 644 1.85 26.62 -11.09
C ASP A 644 2.84 25.55 -10.55
N PRO A 645 2.98 25.37 -9.23
CA PRO A 645 3.91 24.39 -8.66
C PRO A 645 3.50 22.93 -8.87
N HIS A 646 2.26 22.64 -9.29
CA HIS A 646 1.69 21.31 -9.39
C HIS A 646 1.56 20.80 -10.83
N VAL A 647 1.61 21.68 -11.83
CA VAL A 647 1.42 21.30 -13.24
C VAL A 647 2.69 21.49 -14.05
N TYR A 648 3.20 20.43 -14.67
CA TYR A 648 4.34 20.51 -15.59
C TYR A 648 3.96 21.29 -16.88
N PRO A 649 4.80 22.22 -17.40
CA PRO A 649 6.19 22.50 -17.02
C PRO A 649 6.36 23.71 -16.07
N TYR A 650 5.39 23.94 -15.18
CA TYR A 650 5.32 24.93 -14.11
C TYR A 650 5.17 26.38 -14.55
N TYR A 651 5.65 26.77 -15.73
CA TYR A 651 5.48 28.11 -16.26
C TYR A 651 4.63 28.10 -17.53
N PHE A 652 3.62 28.97 -17.54
CA PHE A 652 2.61 29.05 -18.61
C PHE A 652 2.45 30.49 -19.09
N ASN A 653 1.93 30.67 -20.30
CA ASN A 653 1.55 32.01 -20.75
C ASN A 653 0.30 32.45 -19.97
N ASP A 654 0.36 33.64 -19.41
CA ASP A 654 -0.81 34.31 -18.84
C ASP A 654 -1.55 34.99 -19.99
N THR A 655 -2.64 34.36 -20.42
CA THR A 655 -3.34 34.69 -21.68
C THR A 655 -4.21 35.93 -21.55
N ASN A 656 -4.61 36.28 -20.32
CA ASN A 656 -5.44 37.44 -20.03
C ASN A 656 -4.67 38.58 -19.32
N ALA A 657 -3.40 38.36 -18.99
CA ALA A 657 -2.49 39.29 -18.34
C ALA A 657 -2.93 39.72 -16.93
N ASN A 658 -3.60 38.85 -16.17
CA ASN A 658 -4.07 39.14 -14.81
C ASN A 658 -3.06 38.74 -13.70
N GLY A 659 -1.97 38.06 -14.06
CA GLY A 659 -0.94 37.58 -13.15
C GLY A 659 -1.33 36.37 -12.28
N GLN A 660 -2.41 35.66 -12.60
CA GLN A 660 -2.92 34.49 -11.88
C GLN A 660 -3.09 33.32 -12.84
N VAL A 661 -2.98 32.09 -12.34
CA VAL A 661 -3.26 30.91 -13.14
C VAL A 661 -4.78 30.76 -13.27
N ASP A 662 -5.31 30.92 -14.48
CA ASP A 662 -6.73 30.69 -14.76
C ASP A 662 -7.03 29.29 -15.28
N GLU A 663 -8.32 28.94 -15.28
CA GLU A 663 -8.81 27.67 -15.81
C GLU A 663 -8.36 27.47 -17.27
N GLY A 664 -7.63 26.39 -17.51
CA GLY A 664 -7.09 26.04 -18.82
C GLY A 664 -5.72 26.65 -19.15
N GLU A 665 -5.18 27.54 -18.32
CA GLU A 665 -3.85 28.11 -18.55
C GLU A 665 -2.71 27.19 -18.09
N ALA A 666 -2.89 26.51 -16.96
CA ALA A 666 -1.96 25.48 -16.47
C ALA A 666 -2.15 24.18 -17.26
N ALA A 667 -1.73 24.19 -18.52
CA ALA A 667 -1.77 23.03 -19.40
C ALA A 667 -0.54 23.02 -20.30
N PHE A 668 0.02 21.83 -20.57
CA PHE A 668 1.23 21.68 -21.38
C PHE A 668 1.18 22.42 -22.74
N PRO A 669 0.06 22.44 -23.50
CA PRO A 669 -0.03 23.22 -24.74
C PRO A 669 0.18 24.73 -24.57
N ASN A 670 -0.06 25.28 -23.36
CA ASN A 670 0.14 26.68 -23.01
C ASN A 670 1.46 26.92 -22.26
N ALA A 671 2.41 25.98 -22.32
CA ALA A 671 3.74 26.16 -21.72
C ALA A 671 4.40 27.47 -22.18
N TYR A 672 5.05 28.17 -21.24
CA TYR A 672 5.76 29.40 -21.54
C TYR A 672 6.98 29.12 -22.42
N ALA A 673 7.07 29.81 -23.56
CA ALA A 673 8.11 29.58 -24.56
C ALA A 673 9.04 30.79 -24.79
N ASN A 674 8.64 32.00 -24.38
CA ASN A 674 9.35 33.23 -24.72
C ASN A 674 10.47 33.57 -23.73
N TRP A 675 11.45 32.68 -23.58
CA TRP A 675 12.51 32.80 -22.58
C TRP A 675 13.64 33.74 -23.05
N SER A 676 14.02 34.72 -22.21
CA SER A 676 15.31 35.40 -22.24
C SER A 676 16.28 34.80 -21.20
N PRO A 677 17.60 34.96 -21.33
CA PRO A 677 18.54 34.52 -20.31
C PRO A 677 18.27 35.07 -18.90
N ASN A 678 17.91 36.36 -18.75
CA ASN A 678 17.60 36.93 -17.44
C ASN A 678 16.34 36.34 -16.82
N LEU A 679 15.27 36.20 -17.60
CA LEU A 679 14.03 35.58 -17.14
C LEU A 679 14.26 34.11 -16.75
N LEU A 680 15.01 33.36 -17.55
CA LEU A 680 15.31 31.95 -17.27
C LEU A 680 16.06 31.76 -15.94
N ARG A 681 17.06 32.61 -15.65
CA ARG A 681 17.82 32.57 -14.40
C ARG A 681 16.95 32.90 -13.20
N ALA A 682 16.12 33.93 -13.30
CA ALA A 682 15.21 34.34 -12.23
C ALA A 682 14.14 33.28 -11.96
N ALA A 683 13.49 32.75 -13.00
CA ALA A 683 12.52 31.66 -12.88
C ALA A 683 13.17 30.39 -12.29
N TYR A 684 14.39 30.06 -12.69
CA TYR A 684 15.12 28.93 -12.13
C TYR A 684 15.35 29.07 -10.63
N ASN A 685 15.78 30.25 -10.17
CA ASN A 685 16.02 30.52 -8.75
C ASN A 685 14.74 30.59 -7.93
N TYR A 686 13.65 31.09 -8.52
CA TYR A 686 12.32 31.03 -7.91
C TYR A 686 11.88 29.57 -7.70
N GLN A 687 11.96 28.74 -8.73
CA GLN A 687 11.68 27.30 -8.63
C GLN A 687 12.60 26.63 -7.60
N TRP A 688 13.88 26.96 -7.57
CA TRP A 688 14.83 26.39 -6.61
C TRP A 688 14.39 26.64 -5.17
N ALA A 689 14.09 27.90 -4.82
CA ALA A 689 13.63 28.27 -3.48
C ALA A 689 12.28 27.62 -3.13
N GLN A 690 11.36 27.51 -4.10
CA GLN A 690 10.07 26.84 -3.89
C GLN A 690 10.18 25.33 -3.70
N LYS A 691 11.18 24.68 -4.31
CA LYS A 691 11.33 23.22 -4.28
C LYS A 691 12.35 22.73 -3.23
N ASP A 692 12.92 23.64 -2.44
CA ASP A 692 13.66 23.33 -1.21
C ASP A 692 12.99 24.04 -0.01
N PRO A 693 11.95 23.44 0.60
CA PRO A 693 11.22 24.08 1.69
C PRO A 693 12.09 24.31 2.94
N GLY A 694 13.23 23.61 3.06
CA GLY A 694 14.21 23.81 4.13
C GLY A 694 15.31 24.82 3.79
N ALA A 695 15.24 25.52 2.66
CA ALA A 695 16.27 26.43 2.16
C ALA A 695 16.77 27.44 3.21
N TYR A 696 15.85 27.98 4.01
CA TYR A 696 16.16 28.92 5.09
C TYR A 696 17.01 28.32 6.21
N ALA A 697 16.92 27.01 6.44
CA ALA A 697 17.71 26.29 7.44
C ALA A 697 18.98 25.69 6.83
N HIS A 698 18.90 25.18 5.59
CA HIS A 698 20.03 24.56 4.90
C HIS A 698 21.14 25.57 4.59
N ASN A 699 20.80 26.75 4.03
CA ASN A 699 21.77 27.81 3.75
C ASN A 699 21.07 29.15 3.41
N ALA A 700 20.38 29.75 4.38
CA ALA A 700 19.65 31.01 4.17
C ALA A 700 20.49 32.09 3.49
N ARG A 701 21.76 32.27 3.90
CA ARG A 701 22.62 33.30 3.33
C ARG A 701 22.80 33.12 1.83
N TYR A 702 23.08 31.89 1.39
CA TYR A 702 23.21 31.57 -0.03
C TYR A 702 21.92 31.86 -0.80
N ILE A 703 20.78 31.43 -0.25
CA ILE A 703 19.47 31.59 -0.93
C ILE A 703 19.03 33.05 -0.98
N LEU A 704 19.20 33.82 0.08
CA LEU A 704 18.92 35.26 0.09
C LEU A 704 19.80 36.01 -0.93
N GLN A 705 21.09 35.66 -1.06
CA GLN A 705 21.96 36.24 -2.10
C GLN A 705 21.46 35.94 -3.52
N VAL A 706 21.05 34.70 -3.76
CA VAL A 706 20.52 34.22 -5.04
C VAL A 706 19.21 34.92 -5.39
N LEU A 707 18.27 35.03 -4.45
CA LEU A 707 16.99 35.72 -4.65
C LEU A 707 17.21 37.21 -4.91
N TYR A 708 18.08 37.86 -4.13
CA TYR A 708 18.40 39.29 -4.28
C TYR A 708 18.93 39.60 -5.68
N ASP A 709 19.92 38.83 -6.13
CA ASP A 709 20.52 39.04 -7.44
C ASP A 709 19.55 38.70 -8.57
N SER A 710 18.63 37.74 -8.36
CA SER A 710 17.57 37.41 -9.32
C SER A 710 16.57 38.56 -9.49
N ILE A 711 16.09 39.14 -8.38
CA ILE A 711 15.19 40.32 -8.40
C ILE A 711 15.86 41.45 -9.18
N GLN A 712 17.12 41.74 -8.88
CA GLN A 712 17.90 42.76 -9.58
C GLN A 712 18.04 42.47 -11.08
N ALA A 713 18.28 41.21 -11.46
CA ALA A 713 18.50 40.82 -12.86
C ALA A 713 17.28 41.01 -13.76
N VAL A 714 16.07 40.85 -13.22
CA VAL A 714 14.82 41.11 -13.94
C VAL A 714 14.25 42.52 -13.67
N GLY A 715 15.06 43.41 -13.07
CA GLY A 715 14.70 44.82 -12.88
C GLY A 715 13.74 45.10 -11.73
N GLY A 716 13.51 44.13 -10.84
CA GLY A 716 12.79 44.33 -9.59
C GLY A 716 13.53 45.27 -8.64
N SER A 717 12.79 45.96 -7.78
CA SER A 717 13.37 46.86 -6.79
C SER A 717 14.00 46.08 -5.64
N VAL A 718 15.27 46.36 -5.35
CA VAL A 718 15.98 45.90 -4.16
C VAL A 718 16.18 47.03 -3.13
N SER A 719 15.38 48.09 -3.23
CA SER A 719 15.43 49.19 -2.27
C SER A 719 14.96 48.71 -0.90
N GLY A 720 15.71 49.06 0.16
CA GLY A 720 15.42 48.61 1.54
C GLY A 720 16.04 47.25 1.87
N MET A 721 16.17 46.38 0.87
CA MET A 721 16.77 45.05 1.01
C MET A 721 18.26 45.12 1.36
N LYS A 722 18.71 44.18 2.19
CA LYS A 722 20.12 43.93 2.45
C LYS A 722 20.55 42.62 1.81
N ARG A 723 21.55 42.66 0.92
CA ARG A 723 22.21 41.43 0.45
C ARG A 723 23.19 40.93 1.53
N PRO A 724 23.02 39.73 2.09
CA PRO A 724 23.87 39.23 3.18
C PRO A 724 25.26 38.74 2.74
#